data_AF-A0A1J5RBN3-F1
#
_entry.id   AF-A0A1J5RBN3-F1
#
_cell.length_a   1.000
_cell.length_b   1.000
_cell.length_c   1.000
_cell.angle_alpha   90.00
_cell.angle_beta   90.00
_cell.angle_gamma   90.00
#
_symmetry.space_group_name_H-M   'P 1'
#
loop_
_entity.id
_entity.type
_entity.pdbx_description
1 polymer ?
#
loop_
_entity_poly.entity_id
_entity_poly.type
_entity_poly.pdbx_seq_one_letter_code
_entity_poly.pdbx_strand_id
1 'polypeptide(L)'
;MNPAERVEAVGRWLVRVGGAAAPGDIGAAVVDLNHRTQAVTLNAMRDAGLLEGPRNRVALTAAGWARFSGAEQGSAGEVLDRVLTGWPYEYRAFLELLVSAVIARHHLGSTRDEGHLAFIAIGETGTGKSAMGRLLCHLFGWPAEQHVVDLPAQTGGSLLGRRERNGEVWAWEPAPTTLRPFVMLDEFDKADPPVQKNTWVYVNGQFRQEFEGATYELRATPLLTANPPASGGRYRDLQPAYRRRSVVLDTGAAASRSSLIEDLLSDFYATTSPADRLSLERLRPPADLAPEARAVLKMARDQALTAAGRDEFPGLRSLELATLGRCALMGSDADQSVAAWATSVAYLQATESVPGQVIERWGPDLADVRDALGQDGAAIGAALERGRAERAAGMAEATRGHQRKARADLATVAHAERVAERCRQLIGALDSRKITGANERQQAAGLRKVLRRLATQAANVSTQDGLTSVMDLAMPSFTEAEQLVAAQEAERARQRVAAQEEVRAEQQRRLDAKNNRVRGKELARQQREHHRQKLTAIVSTARDLERLYERRTTRPNERPLDVLTDLEVAGQRLLSYTPPPERPRPQGFRQRVLEAVATRELGVWSVTGSGVAFPGEGYSCPALTKWGPNTQAVLAPALFTLHEMEDRLRAELGVGGRASRPHVPAPASLRVQSAPTPQLLGSGTRYGLNR
;
A
#
# COMPACT_ATOMS: atom_id res chain seq x y z
N MET A 1 -28.80 30.74 65.79
CA MET A 1 -28.28 29.63 66.62
C MET A 1 -27.84 30.08 68.02
N ASN A 2 -28.01 29.23 69.04
CA ASN A 2 -27.44 29.39 70.38
C ASN A 2 -25.90 29.08 70.37
N PRO A 3 -25.15 29.26 71.49
CA PRO A 3 -23.71 29.00 71.51
C PRO A 3 -23.30 27.53 71.28
N ALA A 4 -24.06 26.57 71.84
CA ALA A 4 -23.79 25.14 71.70
C ALA A 4 -24.06 24.64 70.28
N GLU A 5 -25.17 25.08 69.67
CA GLU A 5 -25.49 24.84 68.25
C GLU A 5 -24.38 25.35 67.32
N ARG A 6 -23.79 26.52 67.60
CA ARG A 6 -22.66 27.06 66.83
C ARG A 6 -21.40 26.20 66.96
N VAL A 7 -21.07 25.76 68.17
CA VAL A 7 -19.95 24.84 68.42
C VAL A 7 -20.14 23.51 67.67
N GLU A 8 -21.35 22.95 67.72
CA GLU A 8 -21.71 21.71 67.02
C GLU A 8 -21.66 21.87 65.50
N ALA A 9 -22.22 22.95 64.96
CA ALA A 9 -22.23 23.23 63.52
C ALA A 9 -20.82 23.46 62.96
N VAL A 10 -19.98 24.23 63.67
CA VAL A 10 -18.56 24.43 63.30
C VAL A 10 -17.77 23.12 63.41
N GLY A 11 -17.99 22.33 64.47
CA GLY A 11 -17.37 21.02 64.65
C GLY A 11 -17.70 20.04 63.52
N ARG A 12 -18.98 19.83 63.22
CA ARG A 12 -19.42 18.95 62.12
C ARG A 12 -19.07 19.47 60.73
N TRP A 13 -18.97 20.79 60.55
CA TRP A 13 -18.45 21.34 59.31
C TRP A 13 -16.95 21.09 59.17
N LEU A 14 -16.16 21.30 60.23
CA LEU A 14 -14.73 20.99 60.25
C LEU A 14 -14.46 19.51 59.96
N VAL A 15 -15.22 18.58 60.57
CA VAL A 15 -15.17 17.15 60.24
C VAL A 15 -15.35 16.93 58.72
N ARG A 16 -16.38 17.53 58.11
CA ARG A 16 -16.65 17.39 56.67
C ARG A 16 -15.55 17.94 55.77
N VAL A 17 -14.82 18.98 56.19
CA VAL A 17 -13.66 19.52 55.46
C VAL A 17 -12.31 18.96 55.91
N GLY A 18 -12.30 17.85 56.66
CA GLY A 18 -11.09 17.07 56.94
C GLY A 18 -10.35 17.54 58.18
N GLY A 19 -11.10 18.12 59.12
CA GLY A 19 -10.66 18.55 60.43
C GLY A 19 -9.97 19.90 60.48
N ALA A 20 -9.57 20.53 59.36
CA ALA A 20 -8.83 21.79 59.41
C ALA A 20 -9.18 22.76 58.27
N ALA A 21 -9.34 24.05 58.60
CA ALA A 21 -9.71 25.11 57.65
C ALA A 21 -9.14 26.48 58.08
N ALA A 22 -9.19 27.47 57.18
CA ALA A 22 -9.00 28.86 57.59
C ALA A 22 -10.28 29.37 58.29
N PRO A 23 -10.18 30.33 59.24
CA PRO A 23 -11.37 30.91 59.87
C PRO A 23 -12.34 31.53 58.85
N GLY A 24 -11.86 32.18 57.79
CA GLY A 24 -12.71 32.76 56.75
C GLY A 24 -13.70 31.75 56.15
N ASP A 25 -13.22 30.53 55.85
CA ASP A 25 -14.01 29.46 55.24
C ASP A 25 -15.16 29.01 56.15
N ILE A 26 -14.90 28.89 57.46
CA ILE A 26 -15.90 28.53 58.48
C ILE A 26 -17.04 29.56 58.52
N GLY A 27 -16.71 30.84 58.33
CA GLY A 27 -17.67 31.94 58.41
C GLY A 27 -18.51 32.09 57.16
N ALA A 28 -17.96 31.69 56.01
CA ALA A 28 -18.69 31.61 54.74
C ALA A 28 -19.62 30.39 54.69
N ALA A 29 -19.22 29.26 55.28
CA ALA A 29 -19.90 27.98 55.08
C ALA A 29 -20.90 27.60 56.19
N VAL A 30 -20.82 28.20 57.38
CA VAL A 30 -21.80 28.00 58.45
C VAL A 30 -22.68 29.25 58.60
N VAL A 31 -23.98 29.08 58.36
CA VAL A 31 -24.99 30.15 58.40
C VAL A 31 -24.95 30.89 59.76
N ASP A 32 -25.27 32.19 59.77
CA ASP A 32 -25.29 33.08 60.95
C ASP A 32 -23.95 33.31 61.70
N LEU A 33 -22.80 32.84 61.20
CA LEU A 33 -21.50 33.05 61.83
C LEU A 33 -20.78 34.33 61.36
N ASN A 34 -21.26 35.48 61.84
CA ASN A 34 -20.52 36.74 61.68
C ASN A 34 -19.13 36.71 62.37
N HIS A 35 -18.20 37.53 61.90
CA HIS A 35 -16.78 37.49 62.32
C HIS A 35 -16.57 37.57 63.86
N ARG A 36 -17.37 38.38 64.56
CA ARG A 36 -17.31 38.48 66.04
C ARG A 36 -17.79 37.19 66.71
N THR A 37 -18.88 36.63 66.21
CA THR A 37 -19.44 35.35 66.69
C THR A 37 -18.47 34.21 66.45
N GLN A 38 -17.87 34.15 65.27
CA GLN A 38 -16.88 33.15 64.91
C GLN A 38 -15.67 33.16 65.85
N ALA A 39 -15.09 34.33 66.10
CA ALA A 39 -13.95 34.44 67.00
C ALA A 39 -14.28 33.91 68.42
N VAL A 40 -15.48 34.20 68.92
CA VAL A 40 -15.97 33.68 70.20
C VAL A 40 -16.16 32.16 70.17
N THR A 41 -16.80 31.60 69.13
CA THR A 41 -16.99 30.15 68.98
C THR A 41 -15.68 29.39 68.86
N LEU A 42 -14.74 29.87 68.04
CA LEU A 42 -13.44 29.22 67.85
C LEU A 42 -12.56 29.29 69.11
N ASN A 43 -12.63 30.38 69.88
CA ASN A 43 -11.93 30.46 71.16
C ASN A 43 -12.56 29.51 72.18
N ALA A 44 -13.88 29.49 72.33
CA ALA A 44 -14.56 28.55 73.24
C ALA A 44 -14.26 27.07 72.90
N MET A 45 -14.09 26.73 71.61
CA MET A 45 -13.66 25.39 71.19
C MET A 45 -12.18 25.12 71.48
N ARG A 46 -11.28 26.11 71.39
CA ARG A 46 -9.88 25.98 71.85
C ARG A 46 -9.79 25.80 73.37
N ASP A 47 -10.52 26.61 74.13
CA ASP A 47 -10.56 26.58 75.59
C ASP A 47 -11.11 25.23 76.10
N ALA A 48 -12.03 24.61 75.36
CA ALA A 48 -12.52 23.25 75.61
C ALA A 48 -11.59 22.13 75.10
N GLY A 49 -10.40 22.45 74.58
CA GLY A 49 -9.43 21.49 74.04
C GLY A 49 -9.89 20.78 72.76
N LEU A 50 -10.90 21.30 72.05
CA LEU A 50 -11.49 20.72 70.83
C LEU A 50 -10.83 21.24 69.54
N LEU A 51 -10.16 22.39 69.61
CA LEU A 51 -9.40 22.98 68.50
C LEU A 51 -7.96 23.30 68.88
N GLU A 52 -7.08 23.17 67.89
CA GLU A 52 -5.69 23.61 67.91
C GLU A 52 -5.34 24.41 66.65
N GLY A 53 -4.07 24.79 66.51
CA GLY A 53 -3.54 25.48 65.33
C GLY A 53 -3.55 27.03 65.42
N PRO A 54 -2.75 27.69 64.56
CA PRO A 54 -2.52 29.13 64.58
C PRO A 54 -3.75 29.97 64.20
N ARG A 55 -3.64 31.31 64.31
CA ARG A 55 -4.77 32.22 64.01
C ARG A 55 -5.28 32.14 62.57
N ASN A 56 -4.45 31.75 61.62
CA ASN A 56 -4.80 31.62 60.20
C ASN A 56 -5.31 30.22 59.80
N ARG A 57 -5.20 29.20 60.65
CA ARG A 57 -5.68 27.84 60.38
C ARG A 57 -6.03 27.12 61.68
N VAL A 58 -7.30 26.77 61.84
CA VAL A 58 -7.77 25.94 62.97
C VAL A 58 -7.85 24.48 62.55
N ALA A 59 -7.57 23.57 63.48
CA ALA A 59 -7.70 22.13 63.31
C ALA A 59 -8.42 21.50 64.51
N LEU A 60 -9.20 20.43 64.29
CA LEU A 60 -9.78 19.60 65.34
C LEU A 60 -8.69 18.78 66.04
N THR A 61 -8.67 18.86 67.36
CA THR A 61 -7.86 17.94 68.19
C THR A 61 -8.47 16.54 68.19
N ALA A 62 -7.79 15.55 68.78
CA ALA A 62 -8.36 14.22 69.00
C ALA A 62 -9.70 14.25 69.76
N ALA A 63 -9.85 15.16 70.74
CA ALA A 63 -11.09 15.36 71.48
C ALA A 63 -12.17 16.07 70.64
N GLY A 64 -11.79 17.03 69.81
CA GLY A 64 -12.68 17.66 68.83
C GLY A 64 -13.24 16.65 67.83
N TRP A 65 -12.35 15.84 67.24
CA TRP A 65 -12.75 14.73 66.37
C TRP A 65 -13.67 13.73 67.08
N ALA A 66 -13.32 13.26 68.28
CA ALA A 66 -14.15 12.31 69.03
C ALA A 66 -15.55 12.86 69.36
N ARG A 67 -15.67 14.17 69.61
CA ARG A 67 -16.95 14.83 69.88
C ARG A 67 -17.81 15.01 68.63
N PHE A 68 -17.21 15.47 67.52
CA PHE A 68 -17.98 15.95 66.36
C PHE A 68 -18.04 14.99 65.18
N SER A 69 -17.27 13.90 65.14
CA SER A 69 -17.42 12.89 64.08
C SER A 69 -18.77 12.16 64.14
N GLY A 70 -19.34 12.06 65.35
CA GLY A 70 -20.61 11.38 65.59
C GLY A 70 -20.60 9.92 65.14
N ALA A 71 -21.80 9.34 65.00
CA ALA A 71 -22.03 8.09 64.29
C ALA A 71 -22.32 8.30 62.78
N GLU A 72 -22.16 9.54 62.27
CA GLU A 72 -22.43 9.91 60.87
C GLU A 72 -21.24 9.58 59.95
N GLN A 73 -20.02 9.49 60.49
CA GLN A 73 -18.94 8.73 59.84
C GLN A 73 -19.12 7.26 60.22
N GLY A 74 -19.55 6.45 59.24
CA GLY A 74 -19.58 5.00 59.33
C GLY A 74 -18.20 4.41 59.65
N SER A 75 -18.13 3.09 59.91
CA SER A 75 -16.87 2.42 60.23
C SER A 75 -15.78 2.68 59.18
N ALA A 76 -14.51 2.55 59.56
CA ALA A 76 -13.41 2.70 58.62
C ALA A 76 -13.50 1.69 57.46
N GLY A 77 -14.08 0.52 57.71
CA GLY A 77 -14.52 -0.44 56.70
C GLY A 77 -15.57 0.13 55.75
N GLU A 78 -16.66 0.75 56.22
CA GLU A 78 -17.67 1.38 55.36
C GLU A 78 -17.14 2.55 54.52
N VAL A 79 -16.19 3.33 55.05
CA VAL A 79 -15.51 4.37 54.28
C VAL A 79 -14.69 3.73 53.16
N LEU A 80 -13.89 2.70 53.48
CA LEU A 80 -13.10 1.97 52.49
C LEU A 80 -13.98 1.30 51.43
N ASP A 81 -15.05 0.62 51.81
CA ASP A 81 -15.99 -0.07 50.92
C ASP A 81 -16.68 0.89 49.94
N ARG A 82 -17.03 2.10 50.41
CA ARG A 82 -17.59 3.19 49.59
C ARG A 82 -16.56 3.71 48.60
N VAL A 83 -15.34 3.98 49.06
CA VAL A 83 -14.20 4.44 48.24
C VAL A 83 -13.83 3.41 47.16
N LEU A 84 -13.94 2.11 47.48
CA LEU A 84 -13.65 0.99 46.58
C LEU A 84 -14.89 0.48 45.83
N THR A 85 -16.03 1.17 45.90
CA THR A 85 -17.21 0.82 45.10
C THR A 85 -16.94 1.08 43.62
N GLY A 86 -17.27 0.10 42.76
CA GLY A 86 -17.04 0.15 41.31
C GLY A 86 -15.63 -0.25 40.86
N TRP A 87 -14.64 -0.30 41.76
CA TRP A 87 -13.32 -0.84 41.43
C TRP A 87 -13.41 -2.34 41.09
N PRO A 88 -12.66 -2.83 40.07
CA PRO A 88 -12.58 -4.27 39.79
C PRO A 88 -12.17 -5.04 41.05
N TYR A 89 -12.83 -6.17 41.33
CA TYR A 89 -12.67 -6.85 42.61
C TYR A 89 -11.19 -7.22 42.94
N GLU A 90 -10.32 -7.50 41.95
CA GLU A 90 -8.88 -7.76 42.20
C GLU A 90 -8.18 -6.55 42.81
N TYR A 91 -8.51 -5.36 42.30
CA TYR A 91 -7.94 -4.09 42.74
C TYR A 91 -8.48 -3.71 44.11
N ARG A 92 -9.79 -3.89 44.30
CA ARG A 92 -10.43 -3.71 45.60
C ARG A 92 -9.78 -4.61 46.66
N ALA A 93 -9.65 -5.91 46.39
CA ALA A 93 -8.99 -6.87 47.28
C ALA A 93 -7.52 -6.49 47.59
N PHE A 94 -6.76 -6.09 46.57
CA PHE A 94 -5.38 -5.64 46.73
C PHE A 94 -5.26 -4.35 47.56
N LEU A 95 -6.13 -3.37 47.32
CA LEU A 95 -6.22 -2.12 48.08
C LEU A 95 -6.65 -2.35 49.53
N GLU A 96 -7.64 -3.21 49.76
CA GLU A 96 -8.09 -3.61 51.10
C GLU A 96 -6.96 -4.22 51.93
N LEU A 97 -6.13 -5.08 51.32
CA LEU A 97 -4.92 -5.63 51.95
C LEU A 97 -3.84 -4.57 52.17
N LEU A 98 -3.62 -3.68 51.20
CA LEU A 98 -2.60 -2.63 51.28
C LEU A 98 -2.91 -1.65 52.42
N VAL A 99 -4.17 -1.20 52.54
CA VAL A 99 -4.64 -0.38 53.67
C VAL A 99 -4.42 -1.11 54.99
N SER A 100 -4.79 -2.39 55.07
CA SER A 100 -4.63 -3.21 56.27
C SER A 100 -3.15 -3.37 56.66
N ALA A 101 -2.26 -3.59 55.69
CA ALA A 101 -0.82 -3.72 55.90
C ALA A 101 -0.14 -2.39 56.28
N VAL A 102 -0.60 -1.25 55.75
CA VAL A 102 -0.17 0.09 56.17
C VAL A 102 -0.49 0.33 57.65
N ILE A 103 -1.71 0.00 58.09
CA ILE A 103 -2.12 0.11 59.50
C ILE A 103 -1.26 -0.79 60.37
N ALA A 104 -1.12 -2.07 60.00
CA ALA A 104 -0.32 -3.04 60.73
C ALA A 104 1.14 -2.60 60.88
N ARG A 105 1.80 -2.19 59.80
CA ARG A 105 3.21 -1.77 59.82
C ARG A 105 3.43 -0.51 60.67
N HIS A 106 2.53 0.47 60.59
CA HIS A 106 2.63 1.71 61.34
C HIS A 106 2.53 1.48 62.86
N HIS A 107 1.57 0.67 63.34
CA HIS A 107 1.39 0.44 64.78
C HIS A 107 2.25 -0.68 65.36
N LEU A 108 2.57 -1.71 64.58
CA LEU A 108 3.23 -2.95 65.05
C LEU A 108 4.69 -3.08 64.60
N GLY A 109 5.18 -2.23 63.69
CA GLY A 109 6.54 -2.36 63.14
C GLY A 109 7.65 -2.18 64.18
N SER A 110 7.44 -1.31 65.17
CA SER A 110 8.41 -1.08 66.26
C SER A 110 8.63 -2.33 67.13
N THR A 111 7.60 -3.16 67.31
CA THR A 111 7.63 -4.39 68.13
C THR A 111 7.83 -5.66 67.33
N ARG A 112 7.47 -5.67 66.04
CA ARG A 112 7.61 -6.83 65.13
C ARG A 112 8.45 -6.44 63.93
N ASP A 113 9.69 -6.92 63.93
CA ASP A 113 10.68 -6.47 62.95
C ASP A 113 10.55 -7.11 61.56
N GLU A 114 9.81 -8.21 61.42
CA GLU A 114 9.71 -8.97 60.17
C GLU A 114 8.28 -9.43 59.86
N GLY A 115 8.04 -9.75 58.59
CA GLY A 115 6.77 -10.26 58.06
C GLY A 115 5.88 -9.17 57.48
N HIS A 116 6.36 -7.92 57.38
CA HIS A 116 5.54 -6.85 56.80
C HIS A 116 5.33 -7.10 55.30
N LEU A 117 4.07 -7.10 54.86
CA LEU A 117 3.77 -7.29 53.44
C LEU A 117 4.34 -6.15 52.59
N ALA A 118 4.85 -6.54 51.44
CA ALA A 118 5.05 -5.67 50.30
C ALA A 118 3.95 -5.90 49.25
N PHE A 119 3.78 -4.96 48.34
CA PHE A 119 2.78 -5.02 47.29
C PHE A 119 3.44 -4.79 45.95
N ILE A 120 3.10 -5.60 44.94
CA ILE A 120 3.63 -5.47 43.57
C ILE A 120 2.44 -5.50 42.61
N ALA A 121 2.19 -4.40 41.91
CA ALA A 121 1.26 -4.40 40.78
C ALA A 121 2.04 -4.40 39.46
N ILE A 122 1.79 -5.40 38.62
CA ILE A 122 2.41 -5.54 37.30
C ILE A 122 1.34 -5.47 36.21
N GLY A 123 1.68 -4.90 35.06
CA GLY A 123 0.84 -4.93 33.86
C GLY A 123 1.04 -3.72 32.97
N GLU A 124 0.31 -3.62 31.89
CA GLU A 124 0.49 -2.64 30.83
C GLU A 124 0.28 -1.18 31.31
N THR A 125 0.77 -0.19 30.55
CA THR A 125 0.49 1.23 30.83
C THR A 125 -1.02 1.50 30.76
N GLY A 126 -1.55 2.36 31.63
CA GLY A 126 -2.98 2.67 31.69
C GLY A 126 -3.83 1.70 32.52
N THR A 127 -3.27 0.61 33.05
CA THR A 127 -4.03 -0.35 33.89
C THR A 127 -4.31 0.11 35.33
N GLY A 128 -4.26 1.42 35.62
CA GLY A 128 -4.59 1.94 36.95
C GLY A 128 -3.58 1.70 38.07
N LYS A 129 -2.39 1.12 37.80
CA LYS A 129 -1.37 0.82 38.82
C LYS A 129 -1.03 2.03 39.70
N SER A 130 -0.61 3.13 39.07
CA SER A 130 -0.23 4.37 39.76
C SER A 130 -1.42 5.03 40.48
N ALA A 131 -2.64 4.76 40.01
CA ALA A 131 -3.83 5.32 40.60
C ALA A 131 -4.19 4.68 41.95
N MET A 132 -3.91 3.38 42.14
CA MET A 132 -4.08 2.72 43.45
C MET A 132 -3.26 3.41 44.55
N GLY A 133 -2.00 3.79 44.25
CA GLY A 133 -1.17 4.53 45.20
C GLY A 133 -1.67 5.95 45.48
N ARG A 134 -2.15 6.66 44.45
CA ARG A 134 -2.74 8.00 44.61
C ARG A 134 -4.07 7.96 45.38
N LEU A 135 -4.90 6.94 45.16
CA LEU A 135 -6.13 6.69 45.91
C LEU A 135 -5.82 6.48 47.40
N LEU A 136 -4.83 5.66 47.72
CA LEU A 136 -4.40 5.42 49.09
C LEU A 136 -3.86 6.70 49.76
N CYS A 137 -3.10 7.51 49.03
CA CYS A 137 -2.66 8.82 49.53
C CYS A 137 -3.86 9.72 49.84
N HIS A 138 -4.84 9.81 48.92
CA HIS A 138 -6.07 10.55 49.17
C HIS A 138 -6.82 10.04 50.41
N LEU A 139 -7.00 8.72 50.53
CA LEU A 139 -7.72 8.07 51.62
C LEU A 139 -7.14 8.41 53.00
N PHE A 140 -5.84 8.60 53.13
CA PHE A 140 -5.21 9.04 54.39
C PHE A 140 -4.87 10.55 54.44
N GLY A 141 -5.28 11.32 53.43
CA GLY A 141 -5.02 12.76 53.35
C GLY A 141 -3.55 13.14 53.10
N TRP A 142 -2.76 12.23 52.53
CA TRP A 142 -1.34 12.42 52.25
C TRP A 142 -1.09 13.12 50.91
N PRO A 143 -0.10 14.03 50.82
CA PRO A 143 0.32 14.64 49.56
C PRO A 143 0.95 13.57 48.64
N ALA A 144 0.41 13.38 47.44
CA ALA A 144 0.80 12.28 46.53
C ALA A 144 2.10 12.55 45.74
N GLU A 145 2.62 13.78 45.75
CA GLU A 145 3.97 14.15 45.31
C GLU A 145 5.04 13.77 46.34
N GLN A 146 4.59 13.52 47.57
CA GLN A 146 5.26 12.64 48.51
C GLN A 146 4.63 11.26 48.40
N HIS A 147 5.22 10.24 49.01
CA HIS A 147 4.79 8.84 48.91
C HIS A 147 4.89 8.24 47.49
N VAL A 148 4.43 8.86 46.41
CA VAL A 148 4.68 8.39 45.03
C VAL A 148 6.06 8.84 44.57
N VAL A 149 6.91 7.88 44.22
CA VAL A 149 8.29 8.08 43.78
C VAL A 149 8.44 7.51 42.37
N ASP A 150 8.62 8.40 41.39
CA ASP A 150 8.99 8.04 40.03
C ASP A 150 10.44 7.51 40.00
N LEU A 151 10.63 6.20 39.87
CA LEU A 151 11.95 5.55 39.99
C LEU A 151 12.94 5.93 38.88
N PRO A 152 12.55 6.09 37.61
CA PRO A 152 13.41 6.65 36.55
C PRO A 152 14.01 8.02 36.86
N ALA A 153 13.35 8.84 37.69
CA ALA A 153 13.86 10.13 38.15
C ALA A 153 14.75 10.03 39.40
N GLN A 154 15.00 8.83 39.95
CA GLN A 154 15.81 8.62 41.14
C GLN A 154 17.25 8.22 40.86
N THR A 155 18.08 8.35 41.89
CA THR A 155 19.41 7.75 41.95
C THR A 155 19.42 6.70 43.06
N GLY A 156 20.39 5.77 43.06
CA GLY A 156 20.46 4.74 44.09
C GLY A 156 20.46 5.31 45.53
N GLY A 157 21.12 6.44 45.75
CA GLY A 157 21.17 7.11 47.06
C GLY A 157 19.90 7.86 47.45
N SER A 158 19.12 8.40 46.50
CA SER A 158 17.93 9.20 46.84
C SER A 158 16.77 8.39 47.40
N LEU A 159 16.77 7.07 47.22
CA LEU A 159 15.73 6.18 47.74
C LEU A 159 15.88 5.86 49.23
N LEU A 160 17.07 5.49 49.70
CA LEU A 160 17.25 4.94 51.05
C LEU A 160 17.78 5.97 52.05
N GLY A 161 18.69 6.84 51.60
CA GLY A 161 19.34 7.83 52.45
C GLY A 161 20.72 8.22 51.93
N ARG A 162 21.25 9.33 52.44
CA ARG A 162 22.55 9.88 52.05
C ARG A 162 23.42 10.17 53.26
N ARG A 163 24.73 10.28 53.06
CA ARG A 163 25.62 10.80 54.10
C ARG A 163 25.51 12.31 54.16
N GLU A 164 25.07 12.82 55.29
CA GLU A 164 25.09 14.25 55.61
C GLU A 164 26.23 14.54 56.60
N ARG A 165 26.81 15.73 56.49
CA ARG A 165 27.91 16.16 57.36
C ARG A 165 27.35 16.91 58.56
N ASN A 166 27.27 16.23 59.70
CA ASN A 166 26.86 16.83 60.97
C ASN A 166 28.11 17.30 61.73
N GLY A 167 28.55 18.53 61.46
CA GLY A 167 29.79 19.09 61.99
C GLY A 167 31.04 18.44 61.38
N GLU A 168 31.81 17.71 62.18
CA GLU A 168 33.00 16.98 61.70
C GLU A 168 32.71 15.52 61.34
N VAL A 169 31.54 14.99 61.71
CA VAL A 169 31.18 13.58 61.50
C VAL A 169 30.24 13.45 60.31
N TRP A 170 30.54 12.49 59.42
CA TRP A 170 29.59 12.03 58.41
C TRP A 170 28.60 11.06 59.04
N ALA A 171 27.34 11.46 59.13
CA ALA A 171 26.24 10.62 59.58
C ALA A 171 25.41 10.17 58.38
N TRP A 172 24.88 8.95 58.41
CA TRP A 172 23.90 8.52 57.42
C TRP A 172 22.51 9.01 57.84
N GLU A 173 21.81 9.69 56.93
CA GLU A 173 20.47 10.20 57.13
C GLU A 173 19.46 9.43 56.25
N PRO A 174 18.42 8.80 56.84
CA PRO A 174 17.41 8.09 56.07
C PRO A 174 16.62 9.05 55.17
N ALA A 175 16.38 8.63 53.92
CA ALA A 175 15.57 9.40 52.99
C ALA A 175 14.13 9.52 53.51
N PRO A 176 13.42 10.66 53.30
CA PRO A 176 12.05 10.85 53.77
C PRO A 176 11.06 9.77 53.30
N THR A 177 11.36 9.10 52.18
CA THR A 177 10.65 7.93 51.64
C THR A 177 10.62 6.72 52.57
N THR A 178 11.64 6.53 53.41
CA THR A 178 11.70 5.37 54.34
C THR A 178 10.83 5.59 55.59
N LEU A 179 10.67 6.85 56.01
CA LEU A 179 9.99 7.24 57.26
C LEU A 179 8.47 7.44 57.13
N ARG A 180 7.96 7.58 55.90
CA ARG A 180 6.52 7.68 55.60
C ARG A 180 5.79 6.37 55.94
N PRO A 181 4.47 6.36 56.26
CA PRO A 181 3.71 5.11 56.46
C PRO A 181 3.50 4.28 55.18
N PHE A 182 3.53 4.94 54.01
CA PHE A 182 3.32 4.33 52.69
C PHE A 182 4.31 4.93 51.69
N VAL A 183 4.73 4.13 50.70
CA VAL A 183 5.44 4.61 49.52
C VAL A 183 4.99 3.82 48.29
N MET A 184 4.72 4.50 47.17
CA MET A 184 4.62 3.88 45.86
C MET A 184 5.92 4.11 45.12
N LEU A 185 6.51 3.04 44.60
CA LEU A 185 7.76 3.02 43.85
C LEU A 185 7.38 2.73 42.39
N ASP A 186 7.23 3.79 41.59
CA ASP A 186 6.61 3.74 40.26
C ASP A 186 7.63 3.55 39.13
N GLU A 187 7.17 2.93 38.03
CA GLU A 187 7.94 2.62 36.82
C GLU A 187 9.24 1.84 37.06
N PHE A 188 9.20 0.82 37.93
CA PHE A 188 10.36 -0.03 38.27
C PHE A 188 11.07 -0.65 37.05
N ASP A 189 10.31 -1.04 36.03
CA ASP A 189 10.80 -1.62 34.77
C ASP A 189 11.71 -0.67 33.97
N LYS A 190 11.60 0.65 34.20
CA LYS A 190 12.39 1.69 33.54
C LYS A 190 13.53 2.24 34.39
N ALA A 191 13.62 1.86 35.67
CA ALA A 191 14.60 2.39 36.60
C ALA A 191 16.01 1.80 36.35
N ASP A 192 17.05 2.59 36.59
CA ASP A 192 18.44 2.12 36.44
C ASP A 192 18.76 0.97 37.41
N PRO A 193 19.67 0.02 37.05
CA PRO A 193 19.98 -1.14 37.89
C PRO A 193 20.36 -0.84 39.36
N PRO A 194 21.08 0.24 39.72
CA PRO A 194 21.31 0.61 41.12
C PRO A 194 20.05 1.06 41.86
N VAL A 195 19.11 1.72 41.16
CA VAL A 195 17.80 2.14 41.70
C VAL A 195 16.92 0.91 41.93
N GLN A 196 16.89 -0.01 40.96
CA GLN A 196 16.20 -1.30 41.09
C GLN A 196 16.77 -2.12 42.27
N LYS A 197 18.10 -2.19 42.40
CA LYS A 197 18.76 -2.89 43.51
C LYS A 197 18.33 -2.35 44.88
N ASN A 198 18.28 -1.03 45.03
CA ASN A 198 17.93 -0.40 46.32
C ASN A 198 16.42 -0.43 46.58
N THR A 199 15.59 -0.44 45.53
CA THR A 199 14.14 -0.68 45.61
C THR A 199 13.82 -2.02 46.28
N TRP A 200 14.63 -3.05 46.05
CA TRP A 200 14.43 -4.37 46.67
C TRP A 200 14.56 -4.39 48.21
N VAL A 201 15.20 -3.39 48.82
CA VAL A 201 15.25 -3.24 50.29
C VAL A 201 13.86 -3.00 50.86
N TYR A 202 13.01 -2.22 50.15
CA TYR A 202 11.66 -1.93 50.60
C TYR A 202 10.80 -3.20 50.76
N VAL A 203 10.90 -4.11 49.78
CA VAL A 203 10.04 -5.29 49.69
C VAL A 203 10.60 -6.53 50.38
N ASN A 204 11.66 -6.39 51.19
CA ASN A 204 12.23 -7.51 51.93
C ASN A 204 11.40 -7.92 53.16
N GLY A 205 10.41 -7.11 53.55
CA GLY A 205 9.48 -7.37 54.66
C GLY A 205 10.02 -7.12 56.07
N GLN A 206 11.18 -6.49 56.19
CA GLN A 206 11.78 -6.09 57.47
C GLN A 206 11.46 -4.61 57.80
N PHE A 207 11.24 -4.31 59.07
CA PHE A 207 11.00 -2.96 59.58
C PHE A 207 12.30 -2.23 59.89
N ARG A 208 13.27 -2.88 60.56
CA ARG A 208 14.63 -2.35 60.66
C ARG A 208 15.49 -2.85 59.50
N GLN A 209 16.31 -1.95 58.99
CA GLN A 209 17.20 -2.18 57.85
C GLN A 209 18.61 -1.75 58.22
N GLU A 210 19.62 -2.41 57.65
CA GLU A 210 21.00 -1.96 57.70
C GLU A 210 21.42 -1.45 56.32
N PHE A 211 21.98 -0.24 56.26
CA PHE A 211 22.56 0.31 55.04
C PHE A 211 23.81 1.13 55.39
N GLU A 212 24.92 0.87 54.68
CA GLU A 212 26.23 1.46 54.95
C GLU A 212 26.73 1.35 56.41
N GLY A 213 26.30 0.33 57.15
CA GLY A 213 26.63 0.11 58.56
C GLY A 213 25.79 0.92 59.55
N ALA A 214 24.75 1.62 59.09
CA ALA A 214 23.76 2.29 59.93
C ALA A 214 22.44 1.50 59.94
N THR A 215 21.87 1.29 61.13
CA THR A 215 20.52 0.71 61.29
C THR A 215 19.46 1.80 61.30
N TYR A 216 18.36 1.61 60.57
CA TYR A 216 17.26 2.57 60.50
C TYR A 216 15.88 1.89 60.39
N GLU A 217 14.83 2.66 60.66
CA GLU A 217 13.45 2.21 60.54
C GLU A 217 12.89 2.49 59.14
N LEU A 218 12.62 1.42 58.40
CA LEU A 218 11.79 1.43 57.21
C LEU A 218 10.32 1.33 57.63
N ARG A 219 9.71 2.49 57.88
CA ARG A 219 8.30 2.61 58.29
C ARG A 219 7.31 2.39 57.14
N ALA A 220 7.75 2.62 55.90
CA ALA A 220 6.87 2.57 54.74
C ALA A 220 6.44 1.15 54.35
N THR A 221 5.13 0.92 54.21
CA THR A 221 4.60 -0.21 53.45
C THR A 221 4.72 0.12 51.96
N PRO A 222 5.44 -0.68 51.16
CA PRO A 222 5.70 -0.36 49.76
C PRO A 222 4.65 -0.94 48.81
N LEU A 223 4.27 -0.13 47.81
CA LEU A 223 3.66 -0.58 46.56
C LEU A 223 4.65 -0.37 45.42
N LEU A 224 5.18 -1.45 44.86
CA LEU A 224 5.97 -1.43 43.64
C LEU A 224 5.04 -1.51 42.42
N THR A 225 5.25 -0.65 41.43
CA THR A 225 4.50 -0.73 40.15
C THR A 225 5.47 -0.90 38.98
N ALA A 226 5.15 -1.84 38.08
CA ALA A 226 6.00 -2.19 36.95
C ALA A 226 5.17 -2.54 35.70
N ASN A 227 5.73 -2.32 34.52
CA ASN A 227 5.24 -2.90 33.28
C ASN A 227 5.91 -4.27 33.03
N PRO A 228 5.23 -5.22 32.36
CA PRO A 228 5.83 -6.48 31.97
C PRO A 228 6.88 -6.26 30.87
N PRO A 229 7.93 -7.09 30.80
CA PRO A 229 8.95 -6.97 29.77
C PRO A 229 8.38 -7.23 28.38
N ALA A 230 8.89 -6.50 27.38
CA ALA A 230 8.51 -6.66 25.97
C ALA A 230 8.84 -8.05 25.38
N SER A 231 9.68 -8.85 26.04
CA SER A 231 10.01 -10.22 25.63
C SER A 231 10.34 -11.12 26.82
N GLY A 232 10.04 -12.41 26.70
CA GLY A 232 10.23 -13.41 27.75
C GLY A 232 9.00 -13.59 28.65
N GLY A 233 9.20 -14.12 29.86
CA GLY A 233 8.12 -14.33 30.82
C GLY A 233 7.65 -13.02 31.46
N ARG A 234 6.32 -12.87 31.62
CA ARG A 234 5.67 -11.64 32.14
C ARG A 234 6.23 -11.15 33.49
N TYR A 235 6.69 -12.06 34.33
CA TYR A 235 7.23 -11.79 35.68
C TYR A 235 8.76 -11.86 35.76
N ARG A 236 9.49 -11.92 34.63
CA ARG A 236 10.94 -12.18 34.58
C ARG A 236 11.74 -11.19 35.43
N ASP A 237 11.37 -9.91 35.37
CA ASP A 237 12.13 -8.83 35.99
C ASP A 237 11.78 -8.66 37.49
N LEU A 238 10.76 -9.40 37.97
CA LEU A 238 10.40 -9.51 39.38
C LEU A 238 11.05 -10.74 40.02
N GLN A 239 12.06 -10.53 40.86
CA GLN A 239 12.82 -11.63 41.45
C GLN A 239 11.94 -12.51 42.37
N PRO A 240 11.92 -13.86 42.20
CA PRO A 240 11.10 -14.75 43.01
C PRO A 240 11.31 -14.59 44.52
N ALA A 241 12.52 -14.22 44.95
CA ALA A 241 12.87 -14.01 46.35
C ALA A 241 12.07 -12.92 47.06
N TYR A 242 11.55 -11.93 46.29
CA TYR A 242 10.70 -10.84 46.77
C TYR A 242 9.21 -11.04 46.44
N ARG A 243 8.88 -11.74 45.33
CA ARG A 243 7.49 -12.14 45.06
C ARG A 243 6.91 -12.95 46.22
N ARG A 244 7.67 -13.93 46.73
CA ARG A 244 7.35 -14.73 47.94
C ARG A 244 7.31 -13.95 49.28
N ARG A 245 7.38 -12.62 49.24
CA ARG A 245 7.23 -11.71 50.41
C ARG A 245 6.20 -10.61 50.15
N SER A 246 5.54 -10.66 48.99
CA SER A 246 4.66 -9.63 48.48
C SER A 246 3.28 -10.20 48.16
N VAL A 247 2.27 -9.34 48.14
CA VAL A 247 1.04 -9.60 47.38
C VAL A 247 1.28 -9.12 45.95
N VAL A 248 1.05 -9.99 44.97
CA VAL A 248 1.21 -9.65 43.54
C VAL A 248 -0.16 -9.50 42.89
N LEU A 249 -0.35 -8.41 42.15
CA LEU A 249 -1.53 -8.16 41.32
C LEU A 249 -1.09 -8.02 39.85
N ASP A 250 -1.54 -8.93 38.99
CA ASP A 250 -1.42 -8.79 37.55
C ASP A 250 -2.64 -8.05 36.97
N THR A 251 -2.40 -6.81 36.61
CA THR A 251 -3.38 -5.89 36.02
C THR A 251 -3.63 -6.11 34.52
N GLY A 252 -3.03 -7.14 33.90
CA GLY A 252 -3.15 -7.40 32.46
C GLY A 252 -4.58 -7.66 31.99
N ALA A 253 -5.38 -8.38 32.78
CA ALA A 253 -6.80 -8.62 32.49
C ALA A 253 -7.69 -7.36 32.64
N ALA A 254 -7.12 -6.24 33.07
CA ALA A 254 -7.77 -4.93 33.13
C ALA A 254 -7.23 -3.93 32.11
N ALA A 255 -6.29 -4.32 31.23
CA ALA A 255 -5.83 -3.47 30.13
C ALA A 255 -6.93 -3.12 29.12
N SER A 256 -8.00 -3.93 29.01
CA SER A 256 -9.21 -3.60 28.24
C SER A 256 -10.13 -2.60 28.95
N ARG A 257 -9.91 -2.34 30.25
CA ARG A 257 -10.77 -1.57 31.15
C ARG A 257 -10.09 -0.28 31.66
N SER A 258 -9.04 0.20 30.97
CA SER A 258 -8.29 1.40 31.39
C SER A 258 -9.16 2.64 31.51
N SER A 259 -10.05 2.89 30.53
CA SER A 259 -10.96 4.05 30.56
C SER A 259 -11.93 3.98 31.74
N LEU A 260 -12.44 2.78 32.08
CA LEU A 260 -13.30 2.60 33.25
C LEU A 260 -12.57 2.98 34.55
N ILE A 261 -11.28 2.65 34.67
CA ILE A 261 -10.48 3.03 35.84
C ILE A 261 -10.24 4.55 35.86
N GLU A 262 -9.97 5.17 34.71
CA GLU A 262 -9.83 6.63 34.59
C GLU A 262 -11.13 7.38 34.93
N ASP A 263 -12.28 6.90 34.43
CA ASP A 263 -13.61 7.42 34.74
C ASP A 263 -13.91 7.29 36.25
N LEU A 264 -13.70 6.11 36.84
CA LEU A 264 -13.86 5.86 38.28
C LEU A 264 -13.00 6.79 39.14
N LEU A 265 -11.77 7.08 38.70
CA LEU A 265 -10.88 8.01 39.41
C LEU A 265 -11.32 9.46 39.26
N SER A 266 -11.77 9.85 38.07
CA SER A 266 -12.31 11.19 37.82
C SER A 266 -13.54 11.44 38.69
N ASP A 267 -14.51 10.52 38.66
CA ASP A 267 -15.70 10.56 39.50
C ASP A 267 -15.35 10.53 40.99
N PHE A 268 -14.40 9.67 41.39
CA PHE A 268 -13.89 9.63 42.75
C PHE A 268 -13.34 10.99 43.18
N TYR A 269 -12.37 11.57 42.47
CA TYR A 269 -11.77 12.86 42.85
C TYR A 269 -12.74 14.05 42.76
N ALA A 270 -13.78 13.96 41.90
CA ALA A 270 -14.85 14.95 41.83
C ALA A 270 -15.85 14.86 42.99
N THR A 271 -16.05 13.66 43.57
CA THR A 271 -17.06 13.40 44.60
C THR A 271 -16.49 13.22 46.01
N THR A 272 -15.19 12.91 46.16
CA THR A 272 -14.62 12.67 47.49
C THR A 272 -14.57 13.93 48.31
N SER A 273 -15.02 13.80 49.55
CA SER A 273 -14.85 14.81 50.57
C SER A 273 -13.66 14.46 51.47
N PRO A 274 -13.05 15.45 52.14
CA PRO A 274 -12.13 15.17 53.23
C PRO A 274 -12.76 14.42 54.43
N ALA A 275 -14.09 14.23 54.46
CA ALA A 275 -14.79 13.39 55.44
C ALA A 275 -14.61 11.88 55.16
N ASP A 276 -14.25 11.51 53.93
CA ASP A 276 -13.98 10.13 53.51
C ASP A 276 -12.52 9.71 53.81
N ARG A 277 -11.81 10.49 54.64
CA ARG A 277 -10.42 10.22 55.03
C ARG A 277 -10.33 9.35 56.28
N LEU A 278 -9.48 8.33 56.21
CA LEU A 278 -9.08 7.50 57.34
C LEU A 278 -7.98 8.18 58.17
N SER A 279 -8.10 8.07 59.49
CA SER A 279 -7.09 8.55 60.44
C SER A 279 -6.26 7.37 60.93
N LEU A 280 -5.03 7.24 60.43
CA LEU A 280 -4.12 6.14 60.78
C LEU A 280 -3.90 6.01 62.29
N GLU A 281 -3.85 7.14 63.02
CA GLU A 281 -3.71 7.21 64.48
C GLU A 281 -4.96 6.76 65.26
N ARG A 282 -6.13 6.63 64.63
CA ARG A 282 -7.36 6.11 65.26
C ARG A 282 -7.53 4.61 65.04
N LEU A 283 -6.95 4.06 63.97
CA LEU A 283 -7.05 2.65 63.58
C LEU A 283 -6.05 1.79 64.36
N ARG A 284 -6.28 1.58 65.67
CA ARG A 284 -5.38 0.79 66.53
C ARG A 284 -5.67 -0.72 66.38
N PRO A 285 -4.74 -1.53 65.84
CA PRO A 285 -4.91 -2.97 65.75
C PRO A 285 -4.74 -3.65 67.12
N PRO A 286 -5.36 -4.82 67.35
CA PRO A 286 -5.02 -5.65 68.50
C PRO A 286 -3.56 -6.10 68.42
N ALA A 287 -2.95 -6.34 69.59
CA ALA A 287 -1.54 -6.72 69.67
C ALA A 287 -1.28 -8.07 68.98
N ASP A 288 -2.04 -9.10 69.33
CA ASP A 288 -1.86 -10.48 68.86
C ASP A 288 -3.12 -11.06 68.21
N LEU A 289 -2.92 -12.05 67.34
CA LEU A 289 -3.99 -12.74 66.62
C LEU A 289 -4.40 -14.02 67.37
N ALA A 290 -5.70 -14.21 67.54
CA ALA A 290 -6.30 -15.39 68.17
C ALA A 290 -5.93 -16.70 67.41
N PRO A 291 -5.77 -17.84 68.12
CA PRO A 291 -5.48 -19.14 67.51
C PRO A 291 -6.46 -19.56 66.42
N GLU A 292 -7.75 -19.24 66.60
CA GLU A 292 -8.85 -19.55 65.70
C GLU A 292 -8.69 -18.77 64.38
N ALA A 293 -8.48 -17.47 64.48
CA ALA A 293 -8.18 -16.60 63.34
C ALA A 293 -6.90 -17.02 62.59
N ARG A 294 -5.84 -17.45 63.31
CA ARG A 294 -4.64 -18.04 62.69
C ARG A 294 -4.96 -19.35 61.95
N ALA A 295 -5.84 -20.19 62.49
CA ALA A 295 -6.26 -21.44 61.83
C ALA A 295 -7.01 -21.15 60.52
N VAL A 296 -7.83 -20.09 60.47
CA VAL A 296 -8.49 -19.63 59.24
C VAL A 296 -7.48 -19.28 58.14
N LEU A 297 -6.46 -18.46 58.45
CA LEU A 297 -5.40 -18.11 57.48
C LEU A 297 -4.67 -19.35 56.94
N LYS A 298 -4.40 -20.32 57.81
CA LYS A 298 -3.75 -21.59 57.44
C LYS A 298 -4.65 -22.43 56.52
N MET A 299 -5.94 -22.55 56.86
CA MET A 299 -6.91 -23.29 56.06
C MET A 299 -6.99 -22.73 54.63
N ALA A 300 -7.12 -21.41 54.48
CA ALA A 300 -7.19 -20.75 53.19
C ALA A 300 -5.94 -21.01 52.32
N ARG A 301 -4.73 -20.90 52.91
CA ARG A 301 -3.46 -21.25 52.24
C ARG A 301 -3.43 -22.70 51.78
N ASP A 302 -3.78 -23.62 52.67
CA ASP A 302 -3.61 -25.06 52.43
C ASP A 302 -4.65 -25.60 51.43
N GLN A 303 -5.87 -25.03 51.41
CA GLN A 303 -6.98 -25.46 50.55
C GLN A 303 -7.10 -24.74 49.20
N ALA A 304 -6.74 -23.45 49.09
CA ALA A 304 -7.02 -22.66 47.87
C ALA A 304 -5.80 -22.46 46.94
N LEU A 305 -4.58 -22.52 47.46
CA LEU A 305 -3.36 -22.30 46.66
C LEU A 305 -2.90 -23.58 45.97
N THR A 306 -2.35 -23.42 44.75
CA THR A 306 -1.63 -24.49 44.06
C THR A 306 -0.24 -24.72 44.68
N ALA A 307 0.54 -25.67 44.15
CA ALA A 307 1.96 -25.78 44.52
C ALA A 307 2.71 -24.47 44.24
N ALA A 308 2.58 -23.91 43.03
CA ALA A 308 3.22 -22.65 42.65
C ALA A 308 2.74 -21.46 43.52
N GLY A 309 1.46 -21.39 43.86
CA GLY A 309 0.94 -20.36 44.77
C GLY A 309 1.47 -20.51 46.19
N ARG A 310 1.70 -21.74 46.68
CA ARG A 310 2.33 -21.98 47.99
C ARG A 310 3.83 -21.65 48.00
N ASP A 311 4.52 -21.80 46.88
CA ASP A 311 5.95 -21.43 46.74
C ASP A 311 6.15 -19.89 46.71
N GLU A 312 5.16 -19.15 46.22
CA GLU A 312 5.14 -17.67 46.20
C GLU A 312 4.31 -17.04 47.34
N PHE A 313 3.83 -17.86 48.29
CA PHE A 313 3.05 -17.39 49.43
C PHE A 313 3.90 -16.52 50.39
N PRO A 314 3.45 -15.32 50.80
CA PRO A 314 4.23 -14.40 51.65
C PRO A 314 4.44 -14.89 53.10
N GLY A 315 3.89 -16.05 53.48
CA GLY A 315 4.00 -16.63 54.81
C GLY A 315 2.84 -16.22 55.72
N LEU A 316 2.49 -17.11 56.67
CA LEU A 316 1.33 -16.90 57.56
C LEU A 316 1.49 -15.63 58.41
N ARG A 317 2.67 -15.42 59.01
CA ARG A 317 3.03 -14.22 59.80
C ARG A 317 2.70 -12.91 59.06
N SER A 318 2.82 -12.89 57.74
CA SER A 318 2.59 -11.71 56.91
C SER A 318 1.09 -11.43 56.72
N LEU A 319 0.28 -12.48 56.54
CA LEU A 319 -1.18 -12.36 56.57
C LEU A 319 -1.71 -12.12 58.00
N GLU A 320 -1.06 -12.63 59.04
CA GLU A 320 -1.41 -12.33 60.44
C GLU A 320 -1.29 -10.83 60.73
N LEU A 321 -0.18 -10.20 60.32
CA LEU A 321 -0.02 -8.74 60.45
C LEU A 321 -1.12 -7.98 59.69
N ALA A 322 -1.36 -8.33 58.42
CA ALA A 322 -2.43 -7.72 57.64
C ALA A 322 -3.82 -7.92 58.30
N THR A 323 -4.07 -9.09 58.89
CA THR A 323 -5.32 -9.38 59.61
C THR A 323 -5.51 -8.46 60.81
N LEU A 324 -4.47 -8.22 61.61
CA LEU A 324 -4.55 -7.30 62.76
C LEU A 324 -4.87 -5.88 62.30
N GLY A 325 -4.29 -5.43 61.19
CA GLY A 325 -4.67 -4.17 60.54
C GLY A 325 -6.11 -4.16 60.01
N ARG A 326 -6.61 -5.30 59.54
CA ARG A 326 -8.01 -5.47 59.10
C ARG A 326 -8.99 -5.40 60.28
N CYS A 327 -8.65 -5.96 61.45
CA CYS A 327 -9.43 -5.78 62.67
C CYS A 327 -9.62 -4.29 62.98
N ALA A 328 -8.55 -3.48 62.90
CA ALA A 328 -8.61 -2.04 63.14
C ALA A 328 -9.55 -1.28 62.17
N LEU A 329 -9.71 -1.76 60.92
CA LEU A 329 -10.67 -1.21 59.97
C LEU A 329 -12.12 -1.58 60.31
N MET A 330 -12.33 -2.81 60.81
CA MET A 330 -13.65 -3.32 61.16
C MET A 330 -14.16 -2.81 62.52
N GLY A 331 -13.25 -2.44 63.43
CA GLY A 331 -13.57 -1.88 64.75
C GLY A 331 -12.89 -2.65 65.89
N SER A 332 -12.90 -2.08 67.10
CA SER A 332 -12.29 -2.70 68.29
C SER A 332 -12.90 -4.05 68.66
N ASP A 333 -14.18 -4.22 68.34
CA ASP A 333 -15.01 -5.33 68.79
C ASP A 333 -15.20 -6.38 67.67
N ALA A 334 -14.48 -6.22 66.55
CA ALA A 334 -14.57 -7.12 65.40
C ALA A 334 -13.99 -8.51 65.70
N ASP A 335 -14.71 -9.56 65.30
CA ASP A 335 -14.21 -10.94 65.37
C ASP A 335 -12.99 -11.09 64.47
N GLN A 336 -11.87 -11.46 65.08
CA GLN A 336 -10.60 -11.66 64.40
C GLN A 336 -10.67 -12.80 63.37
N SER A 337 -11.59 -13.75 63.53
CA SER A 337 -11.84 -14.85 62.58
C SER A 337 -12.51 -14.33 61.31
N VAL A 338 -13.47 -13.40 61.43
CA VAL A 338 -14.06 -12.69 60.28
C VAL A 338 -13.01 -11.83 59.59
N ALA A 339 -12.16 -11.13 60.35
CA ALA A 339 -11.06 -10.34 59.79
C ALA A 339 -10.04 -11.23 59.05
N ALA A 340 -9.65 -12.37 59.63
CA ALA A 340 -8.75 -13.35 59.00
C ALA A 340 -9.34 -13.94 57.73
N TRP A 341 -10.66 -14.18 57.74
CA TRP A 341 -11.40 -14.63 56.58
C TRP A 341 -11.39 -13.59 55.46
N ALA A 342 -11.74 -12.34 55.76
CA ALA A 342 -11.70 -11.24 54.80
C ALA A 342 -10.29 -11.01 54.23
N THR A 343 -9.26 -11.05 55.08
CA THR A 343 -7.84 -10.97 54.67
C THR A 343 -7.45 -12.15 53.76
N SER A 344 -7.90 -13.37 54.06
CA SER A 344 -7.65 -14.55 53.22
C SER A 344 -8.33 -14.44 51.85
N VAL A 345 -9.60 -14.03 51.83
CA VAL A 345 -10.36 -13.80 50.60
C VAL A 345 -9.70 -12.75 49.74
N ALA A 346 -9.34 -11.59 50.31
CA ALA A 346 -8.68 -10.53 49.59
C ALA A 346 -7.30 -10.94 49.05
N TYR A 347 -6.53 -11.74 49.82
CA TYR A 347 -5.25 -12.28 49.36
C TYR A 347 -5.43 -13.21 48.15
N LEU A 348 -6.38 -14.14 48.23
CA LEU A 348 -6.62 -15.09 47.16
C LEU A 348 -7.22 -14.42 45.91
N GLN A 349 -8.10 -13.43 46.07
CA GLN A 349 -8.63 -12.62 44.96
C GLN A 349 -7.55 -11.80 44.24
N ALA A 350 -6.61 -11.19 44.97
CA ALA A 350 -5.48 -10.51 44.36
C ALA A 350 -4.53 -11.51 43.67
N THR A 351 -4.21 -12.62 44.35
CA THR A 351 -3.29 -13.67 43.86
C THR A 351 -3.84 -14.40 42.63
N GLU A 352 -5.16 -14.54 42.50
CA GLU A 352 -5.82 -15.18 41.35
C GLU A 352 -5.60 -14.44 40.02
N SER A 353 -5.26 -13.15 40.06
CA SER A 353 -4.80 -12.42 38.89
C SER A 353 -3.53 -13.03 38.25
N VAL A 354 -2.70 -13.71 39.05
CA VAL A 354 -1.48 -14.39 38.60
C VAL A 354 -1.83 -15.83 38.17
N PRO A 355 -1.69 -16.19 36.87
CA PRO A 355 -2.14 -17.48 36.36
C PRO A 355 -1.49 -18.68 37.07
N GLY A 356 -2.33 -19.61 37.53
CA GLY A 356 -1.90 -20.89 38.10
C GLY A 356 -1.43 -20.85 39.57
N GLN A 357 -1.48 -19.71 40.26
CA GLN A 357 -1.17 -19.65 41.70
C GLN A 357 -2.33 -20.09 42.60
N VAL A 358 -3.58 -19.85 42.17
CA VAL A 358 -4.78 -20.25 42.90
C VAL A 358 -5.49 -21.38 42.13
N ILE A 359 -6.13 -22.31 42.85
CA ILE A 359 -6.84 -23.45 42.23
C ILE A 359 -8.00 -22.93 41.37
N GLU A 360 -8.21 -23.52 40.19
CA GLU A 360 -9.34 -23.13 39.35
C GLU A 360 -10.67 -23.35 40.07
N ARG A 361 -11.56 -22.35 39.98
CA ARG A 361 -12.84 -22.33 40.71
C ARG A 361 -12.69 -22.42 42.21
N TRP A 362 -11.54 -22.04 42.78
CA TRP A 362 -11.46 -21.81 44.21
C TRP A 362 -12.55 -20.83 44.64
N GLY A 363 -12.96 -21.03 45.86
CA GLY A 363 -13.82 -20.15 46.60
C GLY A 363 -14.49 -20.99 47.66
N PRO A 364 -14.76 -20.39 48.81
CA PRO A 364 -15.37 -21.11 49.89
C PRO A 364 -16.78 -21.57 49.53
N ASP A 365 -17.27 -22.60 50.21
CA ASP A 365 -18.70 -22.85 50.22
C ASP A 365 -19.37 -21.65 50.89
N LEU A 366 -20.26 -20.99 50.15
CA LEU A 366 -20.95 -19.80 50.63
C LEU A 366 -22.03 -20.14 51.66
N ALA A 367 -22.41 -21.42 51.78
CA ALA A 367 -23.15 -21.92 52.94
C ALA A 367 -22.23 -21.87 54.18
N ASP A 368 -21.08 -22.55 54.17
CA ASP A 368 -20.12 -22.57 55.28
C ASP A 368 -19.70 -21.16 55.75
N VAL A 369 -19.54 -20.20 54.83
CA VAL A 369 -19.23 -18.80 55.18
C VAL A 369 -20.37 -18.10 55.93
N ARG A 370 -21.62 -18.34 55.51
CA ARG A 370 -22.80 -17.75 56.17
C ARG A 370 -23.10 -18.45 57.48
N ASP A 371 -22.91 -19.75 57.55
CA ASP A 371 -23.16 -20.56 58.73
C ASP A 371 -22.09 -20.31 59.81
N ALA A 372 -20.83 -20.08 59.42
CA ALA A 372 -19.75 -19.74 60.36
C ALA A 372 -19.76 -18.28 60.83
N LEU A 373 -20.18 -17.32 59.98
CA LEU A 373 -20.01 -15.87 60.23
C LEU A 373 -21.34 -15.07 60.28
N GLY A 374 -22.50 -15.74 60.25
CA GLY A 374 -23.81 -15.11 60.38
C GLY A 374 -24.11 -14.01 59.34
N GLN A 375 -24.59 -12.85 59.80
CA GLN A 375 -24.93 -11.73 58.91
C GLN A 375 -23.71 -11.14 58.19
N ASP A 376 -22.54 -11.10 58.84
CA ASP A 376 -21.30 -10.63 58.22
C ASP A 376 -20.83 -11.58 57.10
N GLY A 377 -21.06 -12.89 57.30
CA GLY A 377 -20.86 -13.92 56.28
C GLY A 377 -21.71 -13.70 55.02
N ALA A 378 -22.91 -13.12 55.15
CA ALA A 378 -23.75 -12.79 54.00
C ALA A 378 -23.17 -11.64 53.15
N ALA A 379 -22.61 -10.62 53.80
CA ALA A 379 -21.95 -9.50 53.10
C ALA A 379 -20.69 -9.95 52.35
N ILE A 380 -19.85 -10.76 53.00
CA ILE A 380 -18.65 -11.37 52.39
C ILE A 380 -19.04 -12.30 51.24
N GLY A 381 -20.07 -13.13 51.41
CA GLY A 381 -20.57 -14.01 50.35
C GLY A 381 -21.12 -13.25 49.14
N ALA A 382 -21.78 -12.12 49.35
CA ALA A 382 -22.25 -11.26 48.25
C ALA A 382 -21.10 -10.56 47.51
N ALA A 383 -20.04 -10.15 48.22
CA ALA A 383 -18.83 -9.61 47.61
C ALA A 383 -18.09 -10.66 46.77
N LEU A 384 -17.98 -11.89 47.28
CA LEU A 384 -17.42 -13.04 46.57
C LEU A 384 -18.17 -13.31 45.25
N GLU A 385 -19.51 -13.41 45.27
CA GLU A 385 -20.30 -13.67 44.06
C GLU A 385 -20.21 -12.55 43.01
N ARG A 386 -20.21 -11.28 43.42
CA ARG A 386 -19.97 -10.16 42.48
C ARG A 386 -18.60 -10.30 41.82
N GLY A 387 -17.55 -10.56 42.61
CA GLY A 387 -16.22 -10.87 42.08
C GLY A 387 -16.22 -12.05 41.11
N ARG A 388 -16.94 -13.16 41.41
CA ARG A 388 -17.07 -14.31 40.50
C ARG A 388 -17.67 -13.92 39.14
N ALA A 389 -18.71 -13.08 39.12
CA ALA A 389 -19.35 -12.62 37.89
C ALA A 389 -18.47 -11.64 37.11
N GLU A 390 -17.83 -10.69 37.79
CA GLU A 390 -16.90 -9.72 37.21
C GLU A 390 -15.65 -10.41 36.62
N ARG A 391 -15.12 -11.47 37.27
CA ARG A 391 -14.07 -12.34 36.70
C ARG A 391 -14.47 -12.89 35.33
N ALA A 392 -15.64 -13.51 35.25
CA ALA A 392 -16.09 -14.17 34.02
C ALA A 392 -16.22 -13.15 32.87
N ALA A 393 -16.74 -11.96 33.16
CA ALA A 393 -16.82 -10.86 32.20
C ALA A 393 -15.43 -10.32 31.82
N GLY A 394 -14.57 -10.05 32.80
CA GLY A 394 -13.22 -9.50 32.64
C GLY A 394 -12.27 -10.42 31.89
N MET A 395 -12.23 -11.72 32.22
CA MET A 395 -11.45 -12.72 31.49
C MET A 395 -11.94 -12.88 30.04
N ALA A 396 -13.26 -12.89 29.82
CA ALA A 396 -13.82 -12.94 28.47
C ALA A 396 -13.52 -11.67 27.66
N GLU A 397 -13.46 -10.50 28.29
CA GLU A 397 -13.05 -9.26 27.64
C GLU A 397 -11.54 -9.20 27.38
N ALA A 398 -10.69 -9.51 28.36
CA ALA A 398 -9.25 -9.57 28.20
C ALA A 398 -8.85 -10.56 27.09
N THR A 399 -9.49 -11.73 27.04
CA THR A 399 -9.30 -12.71 25.95
C THR A 399 -9.68 -12.11 24.59
N ARG A 400 -10.80 -11.40 24.49
CA ARG A 400 -11.20 -10.67 23.26
C ARG A 400 -10.22 -9.54 22.92
N GLY A 401 -9.68 -8.85 23.93
CA GLY A 401 -8.68 -7.79 23.79
C GLY A 401 -7.35 -8.32 23.24
N HIS A 402 -6.81 -9.39 23.85
CA HIS A 402 -5.62 -10.08 23.35
C HIS A 402 -5.83 -10.63 21.94
N GLN A 403 -6.99 -11.22 21.63
CA GLN A 403 -7.32 -11.67 20.27
C GLN A 403 -7.40 -10.51 19.26
N ARG A 404 -7.94 -9.35 19.65
CA ARG A 404 -7.96 -8.13 18.82
C ARG A 404 -6.55 -7.61 18.58
N LYS A 405 -5.73 -7.49 19.63
CA LYS A 405 -4.34 -7.03 19.52
C LYS A 405 -3.51 -7.97 18.65
N ALA A 406 -3.54 -9.28 18.92
CA ALA A 406 -2.84 -10.28 18.10
C ALA A 406 -3.28 -10.25 16.62
N ARG A 407 -4.56 -9.98 16.33
CA ARG A 407 -5.02 -9.76 14.94
C ARG A 407 -4.49 -8.46 14.33
N ALA A 408 -4.41 -7.37 15.09
CA ALA A 408 -3.86 -6.10 14.62
C ALA A 408 -2.34 -6.18 14.38
N ASP A 409 -1.60 -6.83 15.29
CA ASP A 409 -0.17 -7.09 15.16
C ASP A 409 0.10 -7.96 13.92
N LEU A 410 -0.66 -9.05 13.72
CA LEU A 410 -0.55 -9.92 12.55
C LEU A 410 -0.94 -9.22 11.24
N ALA A 411 -1.94 -8.32 11.27
CA ALA A 411 -2.28 -7.48 10.13
C ALA A 411 -1.17 -6.45 9.79
N THR A 412 -0.49 -5.92 10.81
CA THR A 412 0.65 -5.01 10.67
C THR A 412 1.83 -5.73 10.01
N VAL A 413 2.20 -6.91 10.51
CA VAL A 413 3.27 -7.75 9.92
C VAL A 413 2.93 -8.11 8.47
N ALA A 414 1.71 -8.58 8.19
CA ALA A 414 1.29 -8.90 6.82
C ALA A 414 1.28 -7.68 5.88
N HIS A 415 1.10 -6.46 6.40
CA HIS A 415 1.23 -5.24 5.61
C HIS A 415 2.70 -4.88 5.37
N ALA A 416 3.55 -4.97 6.40
CA ALA A 416 4.97 -4.75 6.29
C ALA A 416 5.63 -5.70 5.27
N GLU A 417 5.22 -6.97 5.22
CA GLU A 417 5.60 -7.92 4.18
C GLU A 417 5.18 -7.48 2.77
N ARG A 418 3.96 -6.96 2.58
CA ARG A 418 3.52 -6.42 1.28
C ARG A 418 4.34 -5.23 0.82
N VAL A 419 4.74 -4.34 1.74
CA VAL A 419 5.63 -3.19 1.43
C VAL A 419 7.03 -3.69 1.05
N ALA A 420 7.59 -4.63 1.82
CA ALA A 420 8.88 -5.24 1.50
C ALA A 420 8.86 -5.96 0.14
N GLU A 421 7.76 -6.66 -0.18
CA GLU A 421 7.57 -7.32 -1.46
C GLU A 421 7.40 -6.32 -2.62
N ARG A 422 6.67 -5.21 -2.43
CA ARG A 422 6.58 -4.13 -3.44
C ARG A 422 7.96 -3.53 -3.74
N CYS A 423 8.80 -3.30 -2.72
CA CYS A 423 10.19 -2.90 -2.91
C CYS A 423 10.96 -3.92 -3.78
N ARG A 424 10.84 -5.23 -3.48
CA ARG A 424 11.52 -6.30 -4.25
C ARG A 424 11.06 -6.35 -5.70
N GLN A 425 9.76 -6.23 -5.96
CA GLN A 425 9.20 -6.19 -7.31
C GLN A 425 9.72 -5.00 -8.13
N LEU A 426 9.76 -3.80 -7.54
CA LEU A 426 10.29 -2.61 -8.22
C LEU A 426 11.80 -2.73 -8.49
N ILE A 427 12.58 -3.31 -7.56
CA ILE A 427 14.00 -3.63 -7.80
C ILE A 427 14.14 -4.59 -9.00
N GLY A 428 13.36 -5.67 -9.04
CA GLY A 428 13.37 -6.62 -10.15
C GLY A 428 12.94 -6.01 -11.49
N ALA A 429 11.97 -5.09 -11.48
CA ALA A 429 11.56 -4.33 -12.67
C ALA A 429 12.69 -3.42 -13.17
N LEU A 430 13.46 -2.79 -12.28
CA LEU A 430 14.62 -1.97 -12.64
C LEU A 430 15.84 -2.81 -13.09
N ASP A 431 16.08 -3.98 -12.50
CA ASP A 431 17.22 -4.86 -12.84
C ASP A 431 17.00 -5.66 -14.13
N SER A 432 15.76 -6.07 -14.44
CA SER A 432 15.41 -6.83 -15.66
C SER A 432 15.43 -6.00 -16.95
N ARG A 433 15.70 -4.69 -16.87
CA ARG A 433 15.58 -3.74 -17.98
C ARG A 433 16.91 -3.10 -18.32
N LYS A 434 17.32 -3.26 -19.58
CA LYS A 434 18.51 -2.63 -20.15
C LYS A 434 18.25 -1.12 -20.32
N ILE A 435 18.62 -0.33 -19.30
CA ILE A 435 18.47 1.13 -19.27
C ILE A 435 19.56 1.77 -20.16
N THR A 436 19.16 2.55 -21.15
CA THR A 436 20.06 3.11 -22.17
C THR A 436 20.63 4.46 -21.78
N GLY A 437 19.86 5.36 -21.14
CA GLY A 437 20.36 6.65 -20.68
C GLY A 437 21.41 6.54 -19.56
N ALA A 438 22.37 7.47 -19.52
CA ALA A 438 23.39 7.51 -18.45
C ALA A 438 22.78 8.02 -17.12
N ASN A 439 22.03 9.13 -17.16
CA ASN A 439 21.36 9.69 -15.99
C ASN A 439 20.31 8.72 -15.43
N GLU A 440 19.51 8.10 -16.29
CA GLU A 440 18.51 7.08 -15.91
C GLU A 440 19.15 5.87 -15.21
N ARG A 441 20.33 5.43 -15.67
CA ARG A 441 21.10 4.36 -15.02
C ARG A 441 21.56 4.75 -13.62
N GLN A 442 22.01 5.99 -13.43
CA GLN A 442 22.40 6.51 -12.12
C GLN A 442 21.18 6.64 -11.18
N GLN A 443 20.07 7.19 -11.68
CA GLN A 443 18.80 7.30 -10.95
C GLN A 443 18.28 5.92 -10.51
N ALA A 444 18.22 4.95 -11.43
CA ALA A 444 17.85 3.57 -11.11
C ALA A 444 18.79 2.90 -10.11
N ALA A 445 20.09 3.22 -10.11
CA ALA A 445 21.04 2.72 -9.10
C ALA A 445 20.77 3.33 -7.71
N GLY A 446 20.46 4.63 -7.65
CA GLY A 446 20.02 5.31 -6.42
C GLY A 446 18.75 4.69 -5.85
N LEU A 447 17.70 4.58 -6.68
CA LEU A 447 16.41 3.98 -6.29
C LEU A 447 16.56 2.55 -5.78
N ARG A 448 17.33 1.69 -6.47
CA ARG A 448 17.60 0.32 -6.00
C ARG A 448 18.26 0.29 -4.61
N LYS A 449 19.16 1.23 -4.29
CA LYS A 449 19.78 1.32 -2.96
C LYS A 449 18.76 1.72 -1.89
N VAL A 450 17.88 2.68 -2.18
CA VAL A 450 16.83 3.15 -1.26
C VAL A 450 15.78 2.06 -1.03
N LEU A 451 15.25 1.46 -2.11
CA LEU A 451 14.26 0.38 -2.04
C LEU A 451 14.77 -0.85 -1.29
N ARG A 452 16.07 -1.20 -1.41
CA ARG A 452 16.66 -2.29 -0.61
C ARG A 452 16.67 -1.97 0.89
N ARG A 453 17.06 -0.74 1.27
CA ARG A 453 17.02 -0.29 2.66
C ARG A 453 15.59 -0.32 3.21
N LEU A 454 14.62 0.20 2.45
CA LEU A 454 13.21 0.21 2.82
C LEU A 454 12.62 -1.20 2.95
N ALA A 455 13.00 -2.14 2.08
CA ALA A 455 12.59 -3.55 2.19
C ALA A 455 13.09 -4.19 3.51
N THR A 456 14.34 -3.93 3.89
CA THR A 456 14.89 -4.40 5.17
C THR A 456 14.25 -3.71 6.37
N GLN A 457 13.93 -2.41 6.28
CA GLN A 457 13.23 -1.69 7.34
C GLN A 457 11.82 -2.25 7.52
N ALA A 458 11.04 -2.37 6.44
CA ALA A 458 9.70 -2.96 6.44
C ALA A 458 9.71 -4.37 7.04
N ALA A 459 10.62 -5.25 6.62
CA ALA A 459 10.71 -6.62 7.15
C ALA A 459 10.99 -6.72 8.66
N ASN A 460 11.47 -5.64 9.30
CA ASN A 460 11.76 -5.58 10.73
C ASN A 460 10.71 -4.77 11.53
N VAL A 461 9.64 -4.27 10.89
CA VAL A 461 8.58 -3.53 11.58
C VAL A 461 7.62 -4.48 12.29
N SER A 462 7.39 -4.24 13.57
CA SER A 462 6.40 -4.94 14.41
C SER A 462 5.27 -4.04 14.92
N THR A 463 5.27 -2.73 14.59
CA THR A 463 4.32 -1.74 15.11
C THR A 463 3.68 -0.92 13.99
N GLN A 464 2.44 -0.46 14.20
CA GLN A 464 1.70 0.31 13.20
C GLN A 464 2.35 1.67 12.89
N ASP A 465 2.90 2.36 13.89
CA ASP A 465 3.60 3.64 13.68
C ASP A 465 4.92 3.46 12.93
N GLY A 466 5.63 2.35 13.18
CA GLY A 466 6.81 1.96 12.42
C GLY A 466 6.47 1.66 10.96
N LEU A 467 5.32 1.02 10.70
CA LEU A 467 4.83 0.75 9.35
C LEU A 467 4.50 2.05 8.61
N THR A 468 3.75 2.95 9.24
CA THR A 468 3.41 4.27 8.69
C THR A 468 4.67 5.04 8.32
N SER A 469 5.64 5.10 9.25
CA SER A 469 6.94 5.78 9.03
C SER A 469 7.71 5.19 7.84
N VAL A 470 7.68 3.87 7.64
CA VAL A 470 8.32 3.22 6.49
C VAL A 470 7.54 3.45 5.20
N MET A 471 6.20 3.51 5.24
CA MET A 471 5.37 3.83 4.08
C MET A 471 5.60 5.27 3.60
N ASP A 472 5.64 6.25 4.51
CA ASP A 472 5.89 7.66 4.19
C ASP A 472 7.25 7.85 3.52
N LEU A 473 8.28 7.14 4.00
CA LEU A 473 9.61 7.13 3.37
C LEU A 473 9.64 6.36 2.04
N ALA A 474 8.77 5.36 1.86
CA ALA A 474 8.74 4.52 0.66
C ALA A 474 7.96 5.15 -0.50
N MET A 475 6.88 5.88 -0.24
CA MET A 475 5.99 6.36 -1.31
C MET A 475 6.68 7.24 -2.37
N PRO A 476 7.56 8.21 -2.03
CA PRO A 476 8.31 8.95 -3.05
C PRO A 476 9.16 8.03 -3.95
N SER A 477 9.81 7.03 -3.35
CA SER A 477 10.65 6.07 -4.07
C SER A 477 9.83 5.10 -4.94
N PHE A 478 8.62 4.75 -4.51
CA PHE A 478 7.68 3.97 -5.33
C PHE A 478 7.23 4.76 -6.56
N THR A 479 6.77 6.00 -6.35
CA THR A 479 6.33 6.87 -7.45
C THR A 479 7.43 7.11 -8.48
N GLU A 480 8.65 7.41 -8.03
CA GLU A 480 9.80 7.65 -8.93
C GLU A 480 10.23 6.37 -9.69
N ALA A 481 10.24 5.22 -9.01
CA ALA A 481 10.56 3.93 -9.65
C ALA A 481 9.49 3.51 -10.67
N GLU A 482 8.20 3.70 -10.36
CA GLU A 482 7.09 3.39 -11.27
C GLU A 482 7.11 4.29 -12.51
N GLN A 483 7.37 5.59 -12.36
CA GLN A 483 7.54 6.52 -13.49
C GLN A 483 8.71 6.09 -14.39
N LEU A 484 9.85 5.71 -13.82
CA LEU A 484 11.02 5.27 -14.59
C LEU A 484 10.77 3.93 -15.31
N VAL A 485 10.07 2.99 -14.66
CA VAL A 485 9.65 1.71 -15.26
C VAL A 485 8.66 1.93 -16.43
N ALA A 486 7.69 2.84 -16.27
CA ALA A 486 6.72 3.19 -17.29
C ALA A 486 7.35 3.91 -18.49
N ALA A 487 8.28 4.85 -18.25
CA ALA A 487 9.03 5.53 -19.31
C ALA A 487 9.81 4.54 -20.20
N GLN A 488 10.47 3.55 -19.58
CA GLN A 488 11.17 2.48 -20.32
C GLN A 488 10.22 1.58 -21.11
N GLU A 489 9.00 1.36 -20.61
CA GLU A 489 7.95 0.61 -21.31
C GLU A 489 7.46 1.35 -22.55
N ALA A 490 7.18 2.65 -22.41
CA ALA A 490 6.78 3.52 -23.52
C ALA A 490 7.87 3.59 -24.60
N GLU A 491 9.14 3.72 -24.22
CA GLU A 491 10.26 3.76 -25.16
C GLU A 491 10.46 2.42 -25.88
N ARG A 492 10.34 1.29 -25.18
CA ARG A 492 10.33 -0.05 -25.81
C ARG A 492 9.13 -0.25 -26.75
N ALA A 493 7.97 0.30 -26.42
CA ALA A 493 6.80 0.27 -27.30
C ALA A 493 7.07 1.04 -28.59
N ARG A 494 7.65 2.26 -28.50
CA ARG A 494 8.09 3.04 -29.68
C ARG A 494 9.08 2.27 -30.54
N GLN A 495 10.11 1.67 -29.94
CA GLN A 495 11.12 0.87 -30.66
C GLN A 495 10.50 -0.35 -31.36
N ARG A 496 9.51 -1.01 -30.73
CA ARG A 496 8.73 -2.10 -31.37
C ARG A 496 7.90 -1.62 -32.54
N VAL A 497 7.23 -0.46 -32.42
CA VAL A 497 6.46 0.13 -33.53
C VAL A 497 7.38 0.50 -34.69
N ALA A 498 8.49 1.19 -34.43
CA ALA A 498 9.48 1.55 -35.45
C ALA A 498 10.05 0.32 -36.18
N ALA A 499 10.41 -0.74 -35.44
CA ALA A 499 10.87 -1.99 -36.04
C ALA A 499 9.78 -2.71 -36.87
N GLN A 500 8.50 -2.64 -36.45
CA GLN A 500 7.38 -3.17 -37.23
C GLN A 500 7.12 -2.34 -38.51
N GLU A 501 7.28 -1.02 -38.45
CA GLU A 501 7.17 -0.13 -39.61
C GLU A 501 8.30 -0.38 -40.62
N GLU A 502 9.53 -0.59 -40.15
CA GLU A 502 10.67 -0.97 -41.00
C GLU A 502 10.43 -2.30 -41.72
N VAL A 503 9.97 -3.34 -41.00
CA VAL A 503 9.61 -4.65 -41.60
C VAL A 503 8.47 -4.50 -42.61
N ARG A 504 7.45 -3.69 -42.33
CA ARG A 504 6.36 -3.40 -43.28
C ARG A 504 6.86 -2.66 -44.52
N ALA A 505 7.73 -1.68 -44.36
CA ALA A 505 8.32 -0.93 -45.46
C ALA A 505 9.18 -1.83 -46.37
N GLU A 506 9.93 -2.79 -45.80
CA GLU A 506 10.68 -3.76 -46.58
C GLU A 506 9.76 -4.73 -47.36
N GLN A 507 8.70 -5.23 -46.71
CA GLN A 507 7.70 -6.08 -47.37
C GLN A 507 7.02 -5.36 -48.55
N GLN A 508 6.68 -4.07 -48.38
CA GLN A 508 6.11 -3.25 -49.44
C GLN A 508 7.07 -3.09 -50.63
N ARG A 509 8.35 -2.77 -50.38
CA ARG A 509 9.39 -2.70 -51.43
C ARG A 509 9.52 -4.01 -52.22
N ARG A 510 9.42 -5.16 -51.54
CA ARG A 510 9.45 -6.49 -52.19
C ARG A 510 8.22 -6.75 -53.07
N LEU A 511 7.03 -6.28 -52.66
CA LEU A 511 5.79 -6.37 -53.45
C LEU A 511 5.85 -5.48 -54.70
N ASP A 512 6.30 -4.23 -54.56
CA ASP A 512 6.38 -3.29 -55.67
C ASP A 512 7.39 -3.75 -56.74
N ALA A 513 8.55 -4.27 -56.33
CA ALA A 513 9.52 -4.89 -57.23
C ALA A 513 8.93 -6.09 -58.00
N LYS A 514 8.10 -6.93 -57.34
CA LYS A 514 7.40 -8.06 -57.98
C LYS A 514 6.37 -7.57 -59.01
N ASN A 515 5.58 -6.54 -58.67
CA ASN A 515 4.54 -5.99 -59.53
C ASN A 515 5.13 -5.33 -60.80
N ASN A 516 6.23 -4.59 -60.68
CA ASN A 516 6.93 -4.01 -61.83
C ASN A 516 7.48 -5.10 -62.78
N ARG A 517 8.00 -6.21 -62.24
CA ARG A 517 8.46 -7.37 -63.03
C ARG A 517 7.33 -8.09 -63.78
N VAL A 518 6.10 -8.04 -63.27
CA VAL A 518 4.91 -8.58 -63.97
C VAL A 518 4.48 -7.64 -65.10
N ARG A 519 4.34 -6.33 -64.83
CA ARG A 519 3.96 -5.33 -65.85
C ARG A 519 4.90 -5.32 -67.07
N GLY A 520 6.21 -5.43 -66.84
CA GLY A 520 7.19 -5.50 -67.94
C GLY A 520 7.04 -6.74 -68.84
N LYS A 521 6.56 -7.87 -68.30
CA LYS A 521 6.30 -9.08 -69.11
C LYS A 521 5.04 -8.95 -69.96
N GLU A 522 4.00 -8.30 -69.45
CA GLU A 522 2.72 -8.16 -70.15
C GLU A 522 2.85 -7.23 -71.37
N LEU A 523 3.57 -6.11 -71.24
CA LEU A 523 3.88 -5.22 -72.38
C LEU A 523 4.64 -5.92 -73.50
N ALA A 524 5.65 -6.73 -73.16
CA ALA A 524 6.40 -7.52 -74.15
C ALA A 524 5.55 -8.59 -74.85
N ARG A 525 4.51 -9.11 -74.18
CA ARG A 525 3.53 -10.04 -74.78
C ARG A 525 2.66 -9.32 -75.81
N GLN A 526 2.09 -8.17 -75.45
CA GLN A 526 1.23 -7.37 -76.33
C GLN A 526 1.95 -6.93 -77.62
N GLN A 527 3.21 -6.50 -77.52
CA GLN A 527 4.02 -6.14 -78.71
C GLN A 527 4.21 -7.33 -79.67
N ARG A 528 4.55 -8.52 -79.15
CA ARG A 528 4.71 -9.74 -79.96
C ARG A 528 3.41 -10.17 -80.63
N GLU A 529 2.27 -9.96 -79.98
CA GLU A 529 0.95 -10.29 -80.53
C GLU A 529 0.57 -9.36 -81.68
N HIS A 530 0.82 -8.05 -81.54
CA HIS A 530 0.64 -7.07 -82.63
C HIS A 530 1.50 -7.38 -83.86
N HIS A 531 2.77 -7.75 -83.67
CA HIS A 531 3.69 -8.09 -84.77
C HIS A 531 3.24 -9.38 -85.49
N ARG A 532 2.70 -10.36 -84.76
CA ARG A 532 2.09 -11.57 -85.37
C ARG A 532 0.88 -11.26 -86.23
N GLN A 533 -0.02 -10.39 -85.76
CA GLN A 533 -1.21 -9.99 -86.54
C GLN A 533 -0.81 -9.30 -87.85
N LYS A 534 0.15 -8.37 -87.81
CA LYS A 534 0.71 -7.74 -89.01
C LYS A 534 1.34 -8.75 -89.98
N LEU A 535 2.13 -9.70 -89.46
CA LEU A 535 2.77 -10.72 -90.29
C LEU A 535 1.72 -11.58 -91.03
N THR A 536 0.66 -12.00 -90.36
CA THR A 536 -0.43 -12.79 -90.98
C THR A 536 -1.10 -12.03 -92.13
N ALA A 537 -1.39 -10.73 -91.96
CA ALA A 537 -2.00 -9.92 -93.00
C ALA A 537 -1.09 -9.82 -94.24
N ILE A 538 0.20 -9.52 -94.04
CA ILE A 538 1.18 -9.41 -95.13
C ILE A 538 1.38 -10.74 -95.87
N VAL A 539 1.48 -11.86 -95.14
CA VAL A 539 1.59 -13.20 -95.73
C VAL A 539 0.37 -13.54 -96.59
N SER A 540 -0.84 -13.14 -96.17
CA SER A 540 -2.05 -13.35 -96.97
C SER A 540 -2.02 -12.55 -98.26
N THR A 541 -1.79 -11.24 -98.17
CA THR A 541 -1.73 -10.35 -99.35
C THR A 541 -0.63 -10.77 -100.33
N ALA A 542 0.55 -11.15 -99.82
CA ALA A 542 1.64 -11.66 -100.63
C ALA A 542 1.22 -12.94 -101.40
N ARG A 543 0.57 -13.91 -100.73
CA ARG A 543 0.12 -15.15 -101.38
C ARG A 543 -0.89 -14.94 -102.50
N ASP A 544 -1.80 -13.99 -102.34
CA ASP A 544 -2.80 -13.70 -103.38
C ASP A 544 -2.17 -13.02 -104.60
N LEU A 545 -1.19 -12.15 -104.40
CA LEU A 545 -0.39 -11.58 -105.49
C LEU A 545 0.57 -12.61 -106.11
N GLU A 546 1.16 -13.53 -105.34
CA GLU A 546 2.01 -14.63 -105.83
C GLU A 546 1.21 -15.50 -106.81
N ARG A 547 -0.05 -15.86 -106.47
CA ARG A 547 -0.97 -16.60 -107.34
C ARG A 547 -1.27 -15.88 -108.66
N LEU A 548 -1.37 -14.54 -108.64
CA LEU A 548 -1.58 -13.73 -109.85
C LEU A 548 -0.30 -13.59 -110.67
N TYR A 549 0.85 -13.49 -110.02
CA TYR A 549 2.17 -13.40 -110.67
C TYR A 549 2.57 -14.71 -111.36
N GLU A 550 2.30 -15.85 -110.74
CA GLU A 550 2.56 -17.17 -111.34
C GLU A 550 1.58 -17.52 -112.48
N ARG A 551 0.53 -16.73 -112.67
CA ARG A 551 -0.56 -17.03 -113.60
C ARG A 551 -0.14 -16.86 -115.06
N ARG A 552 -0.32 -17.92 -115.85
CA ARG A 552 0.03 -17.96 -117.29
C ARG A 552 -1.18 -18.11 -118.23
N THR A 553 -2.39 -18.23 -117.68
CA THR A 553 -3.63 -18.45 -118.44
C THR A 553 -4.69 -17.42 -118.08
N THR A 554 -5.30 -16.83 -119.11
CA THR A 554 -6.38 -15.84 -118.99
C THR A 554 -7.70 -16.53 -119.21
N ARG A 555 -8.67 -16.37 -118.29
CA ARG A 555 -9.99 -17.00 -118.43
C ARG A 555 -10.79 -16.29 -119.54
N PRO A 556 -11.73 -16.97 -120.20
CA PRO A 556 -12.73 -16.30 -121.04
C PRO A 556 -13.41 -15.17 -120.23
N ASN A 557 -13.53 -14.00 -120.85
CA ASN A 557 -14.09 -12.76 -120.27
C ASN A 557 -13.27 -12.08 -119.16
N GLU A 558 -12.10 -12.59 -118.80
CA GLU A 558 -11.21 -11.91 -117.84
C GLU A 558 -10.29 -10.90 -118.56
N ARG A 559 -10.24 -9.68 -118.05
CA ARG A 559 -9.31 -8.62 -118.50
C ARG A 559 -8.27 -8.39 -117.41
N PRO A 560 -7.00 -8.82 -117.59
CA PRO A 560 -5.98 -8.62 -116.56
C PRO A 560 -5.71 -7.14 -116.25
N LEU A 561 -5.91 -6.23 -117.22
CA LEU A 561 -5.86 -4.79 -116.99
C LEU A 561 -6.84 -4.33 -115.90
N ASP A 562 -8.10 -4.78 -115.96
CA ASP A 562 -9.14 -4.40 -115.00
C ASP A 562 -8.75 -4.91 -113.60
N VAL A 563 -8.35 -6.20 -113.50
CA VAL A 563 -7.85 -6.81 -112.25
C VAL A 563 -6.65 -6.04 -111.67
N LEU A 564 -5.70 -5.61 -112.50
CA LEU A 564 -4.50 -4.87 -112.06
C LEU A 564 -4.78 -3.39 -111.75
N THR A 565 -5.88 -2.83 -112.26
CA THR A 565 -6.31 -1.46 -111.98
C THR A 565 -7.11 -1.39 -110.67
N ASP A 566 -7.91 -2.42 -110.39
CA ASP A 566 -8.68 -2.57 -109.16
C ASP A 566 -7.85 -3.10 -107.97
N LEU A 567 -6.66 -3.65 -108.24
CA LEU A 567 -5.74 -4.11 -107.19
C LEU A 567 -5.04 -2.92 -106.50
N GLU A 568 -5.46 -2.68 -105.27
CA GLU A 568 -4.75 -1.82 -104.32
C GLU A 568 -3.90 -2.66 -103.35
N VAL A 569 -2.59 -2.41 -103.35
CA VAL A 569 -1.64 -3.09 -102.45
C VAL A 569 -1.07 -2.06 -101.50
N ALA A 570 -1.21 -2.31 -100.20
CA ALA A 570 -0.82 -1.37 -99.14
C ALA A 570 -1.40 0.06 -99.31
N GLY A 571 -2.59 0.19 -99.91
CA GLY A 571 -3.26 1.47 -100.18
C GLY A 571 -2.74 2.23 -101.40
N GLN A 572 -1.97 1.58 -102.28
CA GLN A 572 -1.50 2.16 -103.54
C GLN A 572 -1.98 1.33 -104.72
N ARG A 573 -2.41 2.00 -105.79
CA ARG A 573 -2.76 1.36 -107.07
C ARG A 573 -1.51 0.94 -107.82
N LEU A 574 -1.52 -0.28 -108.36
CA LEU A 574 -0.39 -0.83 -109.12
C LEU A 574 -0.19 -0.15 -110.48
N LEU A 575 -1.27 0.35 -111.07
CA LEU A 575 -1.28 1.00 -112.39
C LEU A 575 -1.82 2.43 -112.32
N SER A 576 -1.29 3.26 -113.22
CA SER A 576 -1.71 4.64 -113.49
C SER A 576 -1.77 4.84 -115.01
N TYR A 577 -2.68 5.69 -115.51
CA TYR A 577 -2.79 6.01 -116.93
C TYR A 577 -2.56 7.50 -117.17
N THR A 578 -1.70 7.82 -118.14
CA THR A 578 -1.41 9.18 -118.60
C THR A 578 -1.93 9.34 -120.03
N PRO A 579 -2.94 10.20 -120.30
CA PRO A 579 -3.41 10.46 -121.66
C PRO A 579 -2.34 11.22 -122.48
N PRO A 580 -2.41 11.16 -123.83
CA PRO A 580 -1.52 11.94 -124.68
C PRO A 580 -1.78 13.45 -124.54
N PRO A 581 -0.78 14.32 -124.76
CA PRO A 581 -0.92 15.77 -124.64
C PRO A 581 -1.79 16.35 -125.77
N GLU A 582 -2.87 17.06 -125.43
CA GLU A 582 -3.78 17.66 -126.41
C GLU A 582 -3.06 18.69 -127.32
N ARG A 583 -3.24 18.55 -128.64
CA ARG A 583 -2.81 19.55 -129.62
C ARG A 583 -3.86 20.66 -129.81
N PRO A 584 -3.44 21.92 -130.04
CA PRO A 584 -4.37 23.03 -130.28
C PRO A 584 -5.14 22.87 -131.61
N ARG A 585 -6.47 23.05 -131.57
CA ARG A 585 -7.39 22.80 -132.69
C ARG A 585 -7.42 23.97 -133.72
N PRO A 586 -7.16 23.74 -135.02
CA PRO A 586 -7.30 24.77 -136.05
C PRO A 586 -8.76 25.07 -136.43
N GLN A 587 -9.06 26.31 -136.86
CA GLN A 587 -10.40 26.73 -137.29
C GLN A 587 -10.56 26.65 -138.82
N GLY A 588 -11.30 25.66 -139.34
CA GLY A 588 -11.67 25.60 -140.76
C GLY A 588 -12.58 24.43 -141.13
N PHE A 589 -13.73 24.70 -141.75
CA PHE A 589 -14.74 23.67 -142.06
C PHE A 589 -14.30 22.66 -143.13
N ARG A 590 -13.47 23.09 -144.11
CA ARG A 590 -13.03 22.24 -145.23
C ARG A 590 -11.93 21.23 -144.91
N GLN A 591 -11.39 21.21 -143.69
CA GLN A 591 -10.32 20.28 -143.29
C GLN A 591 -10.80 19.12 -142.40
N ARG A 592 -12.04 19.19 -141.88
CA ARG A 592 -12.64 18.18 -140.98
C ARG A 592 -12.89 16.80 -141.60
N VAL A 593 -12.77 16.67 -142.92
CA VAL A 593 -13.03 15.40 -143.66
C VAL A 593 -11.75 14.62 -143.95
N LEU A 594 -10.57 15.26 -143.82
CA LEU A 594 -9.27 14.60 -144.04
C LEU A 594 -8.60 14.08 -142.76
N GLU A 595 -9.06 14.49 -141.57
CA GLU A 595 -8.53 14.00 -140.28
C GLU A 595 -9.22 12.72 -139.77
N ALA A 596 -10.28 12.23 -140.43
CA ALA A 596 -11.09 11.12 -139.95
C ALA A 596 -10.46 9.71 -140.08
N VAL A 597 -9.23 9.58 -140.62
CA VAL A 597 -8.63 8.28 -140.99
C VAL A 597 -7.16 8.12 -140.55
N ALA A 598 -6.54 9.09 -139.86
CA ALA A 598 -5.13 8.99 -139.44
C ALA A 598 -4.93 9.12 -137.92
N THR A 599 -4.37 8.05 -137.34
CA THR A 599 -3.86 7.91 -135.95
C THR A 599 -4.84 8.19 -134.80
N ARG A 600 -5.29 7.12 -134.12
CA ARG A 600 -5.64 7.21 -132.68
C ARG A 600 -4.37 7.45 -131.89
N GLU A 601 -4.25 8.59 -131.22
CA GLU A 601 -3.12 8.86 -130.33
C GLU A 601 -3.24 8.00 -129.06
N LEU A 602 -2.24 7.15 -128.81
CA LEU A 602 -2.17 6.28 -127.64
C LEU A 602 -1.58 7.03 -126.44
N GLY A 603 -2.17 6.85 -125.26
CA GLY A 603 -1.58 7.26 -123.99
C GLY A 603 -0.65 6.18 -123.42
N VAL A 604 -0.25 6.34 -122.16
CA VAL A 604 0.73 5.49 -121.48
C VAL A 604 0.21 5.02 -120.13
N TRP A 605 0.14 3.70 -119.95
CA TRP A 605 -0.07 3.05 -118.66
C TRP A 605 1.27 2.85 -117.95
N SER A 606 1.46 3.41 -116.76
CA SER A 606 2.67 3.31 -115.95
C SER A 606 2.45 2.47 -114.69
N VAL A 607 3.42 1.59 -114.39
CA VAL A 607 3.47 0.82 -113.15
C VAL A 607 4.08 1.67 -112.04
N THR A 608 3.37 1.77 -110.92
CA THR A 608 3.81 2.55 -109.76
C THR A 608 5.14 2.03 -109.23
N GLY A 609 6.19 2.86 -109.27
CA GLY A 609 7.49 2.57 -108.64
C GLY A 609 8.49 1.70 -109.42
N SER A 610 8.19 1.26 -110.66
CA SER A 610 9.14 0.42 -111.44
C SER A 610 9.61 1.00 -112.78
N GLY A 611 9.07 2.16 -113.21
CA GLY A 611 9.42 2.77 -114.50
C GLY A 611 8.92 1.97 -115.72
N VAL A 612 8.24 0.84 -115.51
CA VAL A 612 7.62 0.05 -116.57
C VAL A 612 6.40 0.79 -117.10
N ALA A 613 6.34 0.95 -118.42
CA ALA A 613 5.29 1.69 -119.11
C ALA A 613 4.81 0.93 -120.35
N PHE A 614 3.52 1.00 -120.63
CA PHE A 614 2.86 0.33 -121.75
C PHE A 614 1.99 1.33 -122.54
N PRO A 615 2.13 1.43 -123.88
CA PRO A 615 1.24 2.26 -124.69
C PRO A 615 -0.16 1.65 -124.75
N GLY A 616 -1.21 2.48 -124.66
CA GLY A 616 -2.60 2.04 -124.69
C GLY A 616 -3.62 3.17 -124.72
N GLU A 617 -4.89 2.82 -124.87
CA GLU A 617 -6.03 3.73 -124.64
C GLU A 617 -6.41 3.67 -123.14
N GLY A 618 -7.17 4.66 -122.64
CA GLY A 618 -7.53 4.75 -121.21
C GLY A 618 -8.40 3.60 -120.66
N TYR A 619 -8.88 2.71 -121.54
CA TYR A 619 -9.63 1.49 -121.22
C TYR A 619 -9.04 0.24 -121.90
N SER A 620 -7.90 0.34 -122.60
CA SER A 620 -7.28 -0.81 -123.26
C SER A 620 -5.75 -0.70 -123.33
N CYS A 621 -5.07 -1.73 -122.86
CA CYS A 621 -3.61 -1.85 -122.97
C CYS A 621 -3.29 -3.19 -123.64
N PRO A 622 -2.92 -3.21 -124.94
CA PRO A 622 -2.64 -4.45 -125.69
C PRO A 622 -1.64 -5.37 -124.96
N ALA A 623 -0.62 -4.78 -124.33
CA ALA A 623 0.40 -5.49 -123.57
C ALA A 623 -0.12 -6.21 -122.32
N LEU A 624 -1.26 -5.76 -121.75
CA LEU A 624 -1.88 -6.30 -120.53
C LEU A 624 -3.20 -7.05 -120.81
N THR A 625 -3.45 -7.43 -122.07
CA THR A 625 -4.65 -8.20 -122.47
C THR A 625 -4.63 -9.67 -122.00
N LYS A 626 -3.47 -10.20 -121.61
CA LYS A 626 -3.29 -11.59 -121.16
C LYS A 626 -2.31 -11.64 -119.98
N TRP A 627 -2.57 -12.53 -119.02
CA TRP A 627 -1.61 -12.87 -117.96
C TRP A 627 -0.31 -13.42 -118.58
N GLY A 628 0.83 -12.85 -118.20
CA GLY A 628 2.15 -13.14 -118.76
C GLY A 628 3.24 -12.16 -118.29
N PRO A 629 4.36 -12.03 -119.04
CA PRO A 629 5.52 -11.22 -118.61
C PRO A 629 5.19 -9.75 -118.30
N ASN A 630 4.27 -9.14 -119.05
CA ASN A 630 3.88 -7.75 -118.83
C ASN A 630 3.08 -7.57 -117.54
N THR A 631 2.10 -8.44 -117.26
CA THR A 631 1.35 -8.41 -115.99
C THR A 631 2.24 -8.77 -114.79
N GLN A 632 3.24 -9.64 -114.99
CA GLN A 632 4.28 -9.93 -113.98
C GLN A 632 5.11 -8.69 -113.66
N ALA A 633 5.47 -7.87 -114.66
CA ALA A 633 6.18 -6.61 -114.44
C ALA A 633 5.34 -5.54 -113.69
N VAL A 634 3.99 -5.64 -113.74
CA VAL A 634 3.08 -4.83 -112.90
C VAL A 634 3.09 -5.30 -111.44
N LEU A 635 3.04 -6.61 -111.21
CA LEU A 635 2.91 -7.21 -109.87
C LEU A 635 4.22 -7.28 -109.09
N ALA A 636 5.36 -7.42 -109.78
CA ALA A 636 6.66 -7.63 -109.15
C ALA A 636 7.07 -6.58 -108.10
N PRO A 637 6.89 -5.25 -108.31
CA PRO A 637 7.32 -4.25 -107.32
C PRO A 637 6.56 -4.37 -106.01
N ALA A 638 5.25 -4.58 -106.07
CA ALA A 638 4.39 -4.75 -104.90
C ALA A 638 4.67 -6.06 -104.15
N LEU A 639 4.93 -7.16 -104.88
CA LEU A 639 5.36 -8.41 -104.27
C LEU A 639 6.70 -8.28 -103.56
N PHE A 640 7.69 -7.63 -104.19
CA PHE A 640 9.00 -7.38 -103.60
C PHE A 640 8.87 -6.61 -102.28
N THR A 641 8.10 -5.51 -102.25
CA THR A 641 7.84 -4.74 -101.03
C THR A 641 7.19 -5.58 -99.93
N LEU A 642 6.19 -6.40 -100.27
CA LEU A 642 5.55 -7.28 -99.28
C LEU A 642 6.48 -8.36 -98.75
N HIS A 643 7.38 -8.91 -99.58
CA HIS A 643 8.39 -9.88 -99.14
C HIS A 643 9.39 -9.25 -98.17
N GLU A 644 9.87 -8.02 -98.42
CA GLU A 644 10.74 -7.30 -97.46
C GLU A 644 10.04 -7.02 -96.12
N MET A 645 8.76 -6.61 -96.16
CA MET A 645 7.97 -6.39 -94.93
C MET A 645 7.70 -7.70 -94.18
N GLU A 646 7.47 -8.81 -94.90
CA GLU A 646 7.32 -10.16 -94.32
C GLU A 646 8.59 -10.57 -93.57
N ASP A 647 9.77 -10.36 -94.18
CA ASP A 647 11.06 -10.75 -93.60
C ASP A 647 11.48 -9.88 -92.41
N ARG A 648 11.19 -8.56 -92.44
CA ARG A 648 11.41 -7.69 -91.29
C ARG A 648 10.58 -8.13 -90.07
N LEU A 649 9.28 -8.38 -90.25
CA LEU A 649 8.40 -8.82 -89.16
C LEU A 649 8.77 -10.24 -88.66
N ARG A 650 9.22 -11.12 -89.54
CA ARG A 650 9.76 -12.44 -89.15
C ARG A 650 11.00 -12.31 -88.28
N ALA A 651 11.95 -11.44 -88.66
CA ALA A 651 13.15 -11.19 -87.87
C ALA A 651 12.83 -10.61 -86.48
N GLU A 652 11.94 -9.63 -86.40
CA GLU A 652 11.45 -9.05 -85.13
C GLU A 652 10.74 -10.07 -84.22
N LEU A 653 10.10 -11.09 -84.81
CA LEU A 653 9.45 -12.18 -84.10
C LEU A 653 10.36 -13.39 -83.80
N GLY A 654 11.60 -13.40 -84.31
CA GLY A 654 12.52 -14.54 -84.21
C GLY A 654 12.06 -15.77 -85.01
N VAL A 655 11.29 -15.57 -86.08
CA VAL A 655 10.74 -16.62 -86.95
C VAL A 655 11.61 -16.74 -88.21
N GLY A 656 11.92 -17.96 -88.64
CA GLY A 656 12.69 -18.19 -89.87
C GLY A 656 12.00 -17.69 -91.14
N GLY A 657 12.78 -17.40 -92.18
CA GLY A 657 12.28 -16.98 -93.50
C GLY A 657 11.35 -18.01 -94.14
N ARG A 658 10.51 -17.56 -95.08
CA ARG A 658 9.55 -18.44 -95.78
C ARG A 658 10.26 -19.26 -96.86
N ALA A 659 10.30 -20.59 -96.68
CA ALA A 659 11.06 -21.50 -97.55
C ALA A 659 10.58 -21.60 -99.01
N SER A 660 9.36 -21.16 -99.33
CA SER A 660 8.84 -21.11 -100.70
C SER A 660 8.13 -19.78 -100.99
N ARG A 661 8.78 -18.97 -101.83
CA ARG A 661 8.24 -17.78 -102.51
C ARG A 661 8.73 -17.83 -103.96
N PRO A 662 7.96 -17.38 -104.96
CA PRO A 662 8.47 -17.20 -106.32
C PRO A 662 9.61 -16.18 -106.32
N HIS A 663 10.60 -16.37 -107.20
CA HIS A 663 11.64 -15.37 -107.39
C HIS A 663 11.05 -14.16 -108.13
N VAL A 664 10.90 -13.06 -107.39
CA VAL A 664 10.45 -11.78 -107.90
C VAL A 664 11.67 -10.90 -108.10
N PRO A 665 12.00 -10.48 -109.34
CA PRO A 665 13.15 -9.63 -109.59
C PRO A 665 12.95 -8.24 -108.97
N ALA A 666 14.02 -7.63 -108.48
CA ALA A 666 13.99 -6.28 -107.94
C ALA A 666 13.50 -5.28 -109.02
N PRO A 667 12.78 -4.20 -108.66
CA PRO A 667 12.11 -3.32 -109.64
C PRO A 667 13.02 -2.79 -110.77
N ALA A 668 14.31 -2.56 -110.47
CA ALA A 668 15.28 -2.01 -111.42
C ALA A 668 15.75 -2.96 -112.55
N SER A 669 15.40 -4.26 -112.52
CA SER A 669 15.83 -5.23 -113.54
C SER A 669 14.74 -5.63 -114.56
N LEU A 670 13.54 -5.05 -114.47
CA LEU A 670 12.42 -5.30 -115.39
C LEU A 670 12.56 -4.51 -116.71
N ARG A 671 13.18 -5.10 -117.74
CA ARG A 671 13.16 -4.57 -119.11
C ARG A 671 12.10 -5.27 -119.97
N VAL A 672 11.06 -4.55 -120.37
CA VAL A 672 10.06 -5.00 -121.34
C VAL A 672 10.51 -4.63 -122.76
N GLN A 673 10.36 -5.54 -123.73
CA GLN A 673 10.65 -5.28 -125.14
C GLN A 673 9.58 -4.35 -125.74
N SER A 674 9.96 -3.14 -126.11
CA SER A 674 9.11 -2.18 -126.84
C SER A 674 9.09 -2.49 -128.36
N ALA A 675 7.92 -2.36 -128.98
CA ALA A 675 7.74 -2.48 -130.42
C ALA A 675 8.30 -1.23 -131.17
N PRO A 676 8.74 -1.35 -132.43
CA PRO A 676 9.51 -0.30 -133.11
C PRO A 676 8.65 0.92 -133.51
N THR A 677 9.17 2.10 -133.20
CA THR A 677 8.59 3.42 -133.54
C THR A 677 8.78 3.75 -135.03
N PRO A 678 7.76 4.25 -135.76
CA PRO A 678 7.94 4.79 -137.11
C PRO A 678 8.75 6.09 -137.11
N GLN A 679 9.69 6.23 -138.05
CA GLN A 679 10.43 7.47 -138.28
C GLN A 679 9.56 8.50 -139.00
N LEU A 680 9.62 9.76 -138.56
CA LEU A 680 9.17 10.92 -139.35
C LEU A 680 10.25 12.00 -139.37
N LEU A 681 10.40 12.60 -140.54
CA LEU A 681 11.50 13.48 -140.91
C LEU A 681 11.26 14.94 -140.48
N GLY A 682 12.34 15.58 -140.03
CA GLY A 682 12.80 16.83 -140.65
C GLY A 682 12.30 18.16 -140.07
N SER A 683 13.21 19.15 -140.12
CA SER A 683 13.09 20.54 -139.67
C SER A 683 12.87 20.75 -138.15
N GLY A 684 13.55 21.68 -137.48
CA GLY A 684 14.60 22.60 -137.93
C GLY A 684 14.57 23.89 -137.11
N THR A 685 15.72 24.57 -136.96
CA THR A 685 15.87 25.90 -136.32
C THR A 685 15.48 26.01 -134.82
N ARG A 686 16.05 26.90 -133.99
CA ARG A 686 17.38 27.55 -133.89
C ARG A 686 17.37 28.40 -132.60
N TYR A 687 18.50 28.53 -131.91
CA TYR A 687 18.73 29.42 -130.74
C TYR A 687 17.88 29.15 -129.47
N GLY A 688 18.39 29.38 -128.25
CA GLY A 688 19.77 29.69 -127.88
C GLY A 688 19.97 30.01 -126.39
N LEU A 689 21.22 29.88 -125.94
CA LEU A 689 21.92 30.60 -124.86
C LEU A 689 21.32 30.69 -123.44
N ASN A 690 22.07 30.09 -122.51
CA ASN A 690 22.45 30.53 -121.14
C ASN A 690 22.33 29.35 -120.15
N ARG A 691 23.40 28.80 -119.56
CA ARG A 691 24.83 29.16 -119.55
C ARG A 691 25.70 27.99 -120.02
#